data_AF-A0A239ANY6-F1
#
_entry.id   AF-A0A239ANY6-F1
#
_cell.length_a   1.000
_cell.length_b   1.000
_cell.length_c   1.000
_cell.angle_alpha   90.00
_cell.angle_beta   90.00
_cell.angle_gamma   90.00
#
_symmetry.space_group_name_H-M   'P 1'
#
loop_
_entity.id
_entity.type
_entity.pdbx_description
1 polymer ?
#
loop_
_entity_poly.entity_id
_entity_poly.type
_entity_poly.pdbx_seq_one_letter_code
_entity_poly.pdbx_strand_id
1 'polypeptide(L)'
;MKNIVLALCILTSGHLLSQHDKLNFLDWQLRKGDIGALTEIATYFDSKKEVITHLGYHIIHTDESSEAKRILNENTMFLDTEIRIDTTTTARQFQDFLNKNRDKITFSTLADAFIMTPFEERETKYEITGLTRFKSNELEKKRAELLRLDWVIDHKIDKLIAAKNPQALLKIASLFVKSRYRFNEYKDTHEEMIDLIRLLTNTNISVPNIYNELSFHLENEFYTPSKINLLTFFVNHYKEYTWDDTSQTFKNTMLDIKFIAPEENLFEELQNENDTIALNAFTTLSQLNALKAQPLIDKYSNSGVSNNYELPTFEYRFLKQLVLLTDYCDAKKIDYKGSTQLRDQIALLKTNLTFKERHQLENNIIENLTLEDITAFEYWSLIDEKSWGLTYSAGRILDVFYSRNWQQLINNPTYLETYLLKSKLFDDLGIIGFCNSYLVKFTGASDDITSTLQAFSSSYPKVQSQLKKAKEIALKPLVFKEKEKKDWTGISSKKVADFQKEFKKIKLANNDSTKYEEDIVSLLSKIKYSQIGEALQAIENIPFKYEYSKYSFMNRDFGFSYIKSFSDQKNREEFLKKYTELTEIQLHTHYAKQAGIDFMTSNNVLDYDKIYDILKFNINNAFVGGGGSTKDNGAYSIIKILELTFTTRLGYPHKLCSSDNMYGCDSRGRATAWMHYLETNGLLKKKHKDPVSFAYE
;
A
#
# COMPACT_ATOMS: atom_id res chain seq x y z
N MET A 1 -3.23 21.83 59.89
CA MET A 1 -2.35 21.74 58.70
C MET A 1 -2.95 20.92 57.55
N LYS A 2 -3.45 19.69 57.74
CA LYS A 2 -4.04 18.88 56.65
C LYS A 2 -5.23 19.54 55.91
N ASN A 3 -6.10 20.27 56.60
CA ASN A 3 -7.26 20.94 55.96
C ASN A 3 -6.89 22.22 55.19
N ILE A 4 -5.74 22.84 55.51
CA ILE A 4 -5.25 24.03 54.80
C ILE A 4 -4.56 23.60 53.50
N VAL A 5 -3.83 22.47 53.51
CA VAL A 5 -3.22 21.90 52.31
C VAL A 5 -4.28 21.38 51.33
N LEU A 6 -5.38 20.78 51.82
CA LEU A 6 -6.49 20.33 50.97
C LEU A 6 -7.27 21.50 50.35
N ALA A 7 -7.51 22.58 51.10
CA ALA A 7 -8.14 23.79 50.58
C ALA A 7 -7.25 24.53 49.55
N LEU A 8 -5.92 24.55 49.77
CA LEU A 8 -4.97 25.09 48.79
C LEU A 8 -4.92 24.24 47.51
N CYS A 9 -4.96 22.90 47.59
CA CYS A 9 -4.98 22.04 46.41
C CYS A 9 -6.29 22.15 45.60
N ILE A 10 -7.43 22.43 46.25
CA ILE A 10 -8.73 22.66 45.58
C ILE A 10 -8.78 24.06 44.94
N LEU A 11 -8.16 25.07 45.55
CA LEU A 11 -8.07 26.43 44.98
C LEU A 11 -7.09 26.53 43.81
N THR A 12 -5.99 25.76 43.81
CA THR A 12 -5.04 25.74 42.68
C THR A 12 -5.55 24.95 41.48
N SER A 13 -6.39 23.93 41.68
CA SER A 13 -7.05 23.20 40.59
C SER A 13 -8.25 23.96 40.01
N GLY A 14 -8.97 24.73 40.82
CA GLY A 14 -10.03 25.62 40.36
C GLY A 14 -9.56 26.74 39.42
N HIS A 15 -8.38 27.31 39.65
CA HIS A 15 -7.83 28.36 38.79
C HIS A 15 -7.29 27.86 37.44
N LEU A 16 -6.84 26.60 37.36
CA LEU A 16 -6.42 25.98 36.10
C LEU A 16 -7.63 25.52 35.26
N LEU A 17 -8.74 25.14 35.90
CA LEU A 17 -10.00 24.82 35.21
C LEU A 17 -10.77 26.10 34.79
N SER A 18 -10.80 27.16 35.60
CA SER A 18 -11.60 28.37 35.33
C SER A 18 -11.08 29.27 34.20
N GLN A 19 -9.89 29.01 33.65
CA GLN A 19 -9.27 29.87 32.62
C GLN A 19 -9.36 29.27 31.22
N HIS A 20 -9.28 27.94 31.10
CA HIS A 20 -9.72 27.27 29.88
C HIS A 20 -11.19 27.62 29.60
N ASP A 21 -11.99 27.77 30.66
CA ASP A 21 -13.37 28.26 30.58
C ASP A 21 -13.50 29.64 29.91
N LYS A 22 -12.54 30.56 30.05
CA LYS A 22 -12.70 31.93 29.52
C LYS A 22 -12.43 32.02 28.02
N LEU A 23 -11.35 31.41 27.51
CA LEU A 23 -11.12 31.34 26.06
C LEU A 23 -12.20 30.48 25.37
N ASN A 24 -12.64 29.38 26.00
CA ASN A 24 -13.76 28.57 25.50
C ASN A 24 -15.08 29.36 25.50
N PHE A 25 -15.33 30.17 26.53
CA PHE A 25 -16.50 31.05 26.59
C PHE A 25 -16.45 32.14 25.50
N LEU A 26 -15.28 32.73 25.26
CA LEU A 26 -15.09 33.69 24.16
C LEU A 26 -15.30 33.03 22.80
N ASP A 27 -14.79 31.83 22.56
CA ASP A 27 -15.10 31.05 21.36
C ASP A 27 -16.62 30.87 21.19
N TRP A 28 -17.31 30.42 22.24
CA TRP A 28 -18.77 30.28 22.22
C TRP A 28 -19.49 31.61 21.92
N GLN A 29 -19.07 32.73 22.52
CA GLN A 29 -19.66 34.05 22.25
C GLN A 29 -19.41 34.52 20.82
N LEU A 30 -18.20 34.30 20.29
CA LEU A 30 -17.85 34.62 18.90
C LEU A 30 -18.75 33.85 17.92
N ARG A 31 -19.04 32.58 18.19
CA ARG A 31 -19.99 31.76 17.41
C ARG A 31 -21.43 32.27 17.45
N LYS A 32 -21.79 33.09 18.44
CA LYS A 32 -23.10 33.73 18.56
C LYS A 32 -23.14 35.14 17.97
N GLY A 33 -22.02 35.61 17.41
CA GLY A 33 -21.93 36.95 16.82
C GLY A 33 -21.79 38.08 17.85
N ASP A 34 -21.26 37.77 19.03
CA ASP A 34 -20.94 38.79 20.03
C ASP A 34 -19.69 39.58 19.63
N ILE A 35 -19.89 40.80 19.12
CA ILE A 35 -18.79 41.69 18.72
C ILE A 35 -17.94 42.15 19.92
N GLY A 36 -18.49 42.10 21.14
CA GLY A 36 -17.74 42.36 22.37
C GLY A 36 -16.66 41.31 22.58
N ALA A 37 -16.98 40.03 22.36
CA ALA A 37 -16.02 38.93 22.45
C ALA A 37 -14.87 39.06 21.44
N LEU A 38 -15.15 39.62 20.25
CA LEU A 38 -14.12 39.93 19.24
C LEU A 38 -13.10 40.96 19.75
N THR A 39 -13.55 41.92 20.56
CA THR A 39 -12.67 42.91 21.19
C THR A 39 -11.94 42.31 22.39
N GLU A 40 -12.63 41.50 23.19
CA GLU A 40 -12.08 40.92 24.42
C GLU A 40 -11.01 39.86 24.12
N ILE A 41 -11.17 39.02 23.10
CA ILE A 41 -10.18 37.99 22.76
C ILE A 41 -8.81 38.60 22.40
N ALA A 42 -8.77 39.84 21.92
CA ALA A 42 -7.54 40.57 21.62
C ALA A 42 -6.61 40.69 22.83
N THR A 43 -7.13 40.74 24.07
CA THR A 43 -6.29 40.90 25.27
C THR A 43 -5.36 39.72 25.53
N TYR A 44 -5.64 38.57 24.92
CA TYR A 44 -4.85 37.35 25.06
C TYR A 44 -3.73 37.24 24.01
N PHE A 45 -3.71 38.10 22.98
CA PHE A 45 -2.79 37.98 21.84
C PHE A 45 -1.31 38.11 22.22
N ASP A 46 -1.00 38.78 23.32
CA ASP A 46 0.36 38.96 23.82
C ASP A 46 0.65 38.11 25.08
N SER A 47 -0.32 37.29 25.52
CA SER A 47 -0.17 36.45 26.72
C SER A 47 0.72 35.24 26.45
N LYS A 48 1.74 35.06 27.29
CA LYS A 48 2.68 33.92 27.28
C LYS A 48 2.39 32.87 28.33
N LYS A 49 1.20 32.94 28.91
CA LYS A 49 0.77 31.98 29.90
C LYS A 49 0.49 30.64 29.23
N GLU A 50 1.12 29.60 29.78
CA GLU A 50 0.95 28.23 29.29
C GLU A 50 -0.47 27.74 29.56
N VAL A 51 -1.04 27.08 28.56
CA VAL A 51 -2.32 26.39 28.61
C VAL A 51 -2.17 25.00 28.02
N ILE A 52 -3.01 24.08 28.49
CA ILE A 52 -3.09 22.72 27.98
C ILE A 52 -4.39 22.64 27.19
N THR A 53 -4.29 22.23 25.94
CA THR A 53 -5.43 22.01 25.05
C THR A 53 -5.48 20.54 24.66
N HIS A 54 -6.70 20.01 24.53
CA HIS A 54 -6.93 18.60 24.22
C HIS A 54 -7.44 18.45 22.78
N LEU A 55 -6.72 17.69 21.96
CA LEU A 55 -7.10 17.33 20.59
C LEU A 55 -7.31 15.82 20.51
N GLY A 56 -8.53 15.36 20.78
CA GLY A 56 -8.81 13.93 20.94
C GLY A 56 -7.94 13.32 22.05
N TYR A 57 -7.06 12.39 21.70
CA TYR A 57 -6.11 11.75 22.64
C TYR A 57 -4.76 12.48 22.76
N HIS A 58 -4.53 13.55 22.00
CA HIS A 58 -3.31 14.35 22.09
C HIS A 58 -3.46 15.47 23.13
N ILE A 59 -2.41 15.64 23.94
CA ILE A 59 -2.26 16.76 24.87
C ILE A 59 -1.28 17.75 24.24
N ILE A 60 -1.76 18.96 23.95
CA ILE A 60 -0.95 20.02 23.34
C ILE A 60 -0.67 21.08 24.39
N HIS A 61 0.62 21.27 24.69
CA HIS A 61 1.11 22.38 25.51
C HIS A 61 1.34 23.59 24.60
N THR A 62 0.63 24.68 24.86
CA THR A 62 0.70 25.92 24.07
C THR A 62 0.55 27.15 24.98
N ASP A 63 0.49 28.36 24.41
CA ASP A 63 0.24 29.61 25.15
C ASP A 63 -1.14 30.21 24.82
N GLU A 64 -1.67 31.05 25.73
CA GLU A 64 -2.95 31.76 25.55
C GLU A 64 -2.97 32.58 24.23
N SER A 65 -1.83 33.15 23.81
CA SER A 65 -1.69 33.89 22.54
C SER A 65 -2.02 33.02 21.33
N SER A 66 -1.40 31.84 21.24
CA SER A 66 -1.59 30.90 20.14
C SER A 66 -3.02 30.37 20.10
N GLU A 67 -3.58 30.08 21.26
CA GLU A 67 -4.96 29.61 21.39
C GLU A 67 -5.98 30.69 21.00
N ALA A 68 -5.81 31.93 21.46
CA ALA A 68 -6.68 33.06 21.13
C ALA A 68 -6.67 33.38 19.63
N LYS A 69 -5.49 33.36 18.99
CA LYS A 69 -5.35 33.56 17.54
C LYS A 69 -6.01 32.43 16.74
N ARG A 70 -5.88 31.18 17.20
CA ARG A 70 -6.56 30.03 16.60
C ARG A 70 -8.08 30.18 16.69
N ILE A 71 -8.63 30.45 17.87
CA ILE A 71 -10.06 30.70 18.09
C ILE A 71 -10.55 31.85 17.20
N LEU A 72 -9.78 32.93 17.10
CA LEU A 72 -10.14 34.04 16.22
C LEU A 72 -10.19 33.62 14.75
N ASN A 73 -9.18 32.91 14.27
CA ASN A 73 -9.13 32.40 12.89
C ASN A 73 -10.28 31.44 12.57
N GLU A 74 -10.76 30.66 13.55
CA GLU A 74 -11.91 29.77 13.38
C GLU A 74 -13.26 30.51 13.32
N ASN A 75 -13.32 31.73 13.87
CA ASN A 75 -14.55 32.53 14.01
C ASN A 75 -14.58 33.80 13.16
N THR A 76 -13.54 34.04 12.37
CA THR A 76 -13.45 35.17 11.44
C THR A 76 -13.13 34.66 10.04
N MET A 77 -13.53 35.43 9.02
CA MET A 77 -13.17 35.17 7.62
C MET A 77 -12.73 36.47 6.96
N PHE A 78 -11.85 37.19 7.67
CA PHE A 78 -11.17 38.36 7.12
C PHE A 78 -10.21 37.92 6.01
N LEU A 79 -10.06 38.75 4.99
CA LEU A 79 -9.11 38.52 3.91
C LEU A 79 -7.71 38.93 4.38
N ASP A 80 -6.66 38.30 3.85
CA ASP A 80 -5.28 38.67 4.18
C ASP A 80 -4.96 40.13 3.81
N THR A 81 -5.66 40.69 2.81
CA THR A 81 -5.57 42.12 2.43
C THR A 81 -6.22 43.06 3.44
N GLU A 82 -7.10 42.55 4.30
CA GLU A 82 -7.77 43.28 5.37
C GLU A 82 -6.93 43.23 6.65
N ILE A 83 -6.58 42.01 7.08
CA ILE A 83 -5.69 41.73 8.19
C ILE A 83 -5.13 40.31 8.07
N ARG A 84 -3.81 40.17 8.30
CA ARG A 84 -3.17 38.86 8.48
C ARG A 84 -3.00 38.58 9.98
N ILE A 85 -3.68 37.55 10.47
CA ILE A 85 -3.58 37.09 11.86
C ILE A 85 -2.61 35.90 11.91
N ASP A 86 -1.40 36.15 12.37
CA ASP A 86 -0.35 35.15 12.51
C ASP A 86 0.32 35.21 13.89
N THR A 87 1.40 34.45 14.07
CA THR A 87 2.12 34.37 15.35
C THR A 87 2.69 35.71 15.79
N THR A 88 2.91 36.65 14.87
CA THR A 88 3.49 37.98 15.13
C THR A 88 2.44 39.06 15.42
N THR A 89 1.16 38.81 15.14
CA THR A 89 0.09 39.77 15.42
C THR A 89 -0.04 40.04 16.92
N THR A 90 0.09 41.31 17.30
CA THR A 90 -0.02 41.77 18.70
C THR A 90 -1.44 42.17 19.07
N ALA A 91 -1.74 42.25 20.37
CA ALA A 91 -3.04 42.73 20.86
C ALA A 91 -3.35 44.13 20.35
N ARG A 92 -2.35 45.03 20.39
CA ARG A 92 -2.48 46.41 19.92
C ARG A 92 -2.81 46.48 18.43
N GLN A 93 -2.08 45.76 17.58
CA GLN A 93 -2.34 45.75 16.13
C GLN A 93 -3.77 45.28 15.82
N PHE A 94 -4.23 44.24 16.50
CA PHE A 94 -5.58 43.73 16.29
C PHE A 94 -6.65 44.70 16.83
N GLN A 95 -6.44 45.31 17.99
CA GLN A 95 -7.34 46.35 18.53
C GLN A 95 -7.41 47.59 17.63
N ASP A 96 -6.28 48.05 17.10
CA ASP A 96 -6.24 49.16 16.15
C ASP A 96 -7.02 48.83 14.87
N PHE A 97 -6.91 47.59 14.38
CA PHE A 97 -7.73 47.10 13.26
C PHE A 97 -9.24 47.09 13.59
N LEU A 98 -9.63 46.57 14.75
CA LEU A 98 -11.04 46.54 15.18
C LEU A 98 -11.61 47.94 15.33
N ASN A 99 -10.88 48.85 15.99
CA ASN A 99 -11.32 50.23 16.20
C ASN A 99 -11.50 50.99 14.88
N LYS A 100 -10.59 50.78 13.93
CA LYS A 100 -10.63 51.42 12.61
C LYS A 100 -11.79 50.93 11.74
N ASN A 101 -12.19 49.66 11.89
CA ASN A 101 -13.13 49.01 10.97
C ASN A 101 -14.42 48.52 11.64
N ARG A 102 -14.71 48.97 12.86
CA ARG A 102 -15.81 48.45 13.69
C ARG A 102 -17.17 48.48 13.01
N ASP A 103 -17.44 49.52 12.23
CA ASP A 103 -18.67 49.75 11.47
C ASP A 103 -18.80 48.84 10.23
N LYS A 104 -17.68 48.30 9.75
CA LYS A 104 -17.63 47.39 8.60
C LYS A 104 -17.65 45.92 8.99
N ILE A 105 -17.25 45.60 10.22
CA ILE A 105 -17.24 44.22 10.70
C ILE A 105 -18.67 43.79 11.06
N THR A 106 -19.16 42.76 10.39
CA THR A 106 -20.50 42.21 10.60
C THR A 106 -20.43 40.71 10.87
N PHE A 107 -21.44 40.18 11.56
CA PHE A 107 -21.56 38.74 11.76
C PHE A 107 -22.37 38.12 10.62
N SER A 108 -21.75 37.22 9.86
CA SER A 108 -22.42 36.54 8.75
C SER A 108 -23.13 35.29 9.24
N THR A 109 -24.47 35.32 9.14
CA THR A 109 -25.30 34.14 9.40
C THR A 109 -25.17 33.05 8.35
N LEU A 110 -24.49 33.30 7.22
CA LEU A 110 -24.17 32.28 6.22
C LEU A 110 -22.98 31.41 6.65
N ALA A 111 -22.04 31.96 7.43
CA ALA A 111 -20.82 31.27 7.82
C ALA A 111 -20.69 31.00 9.32
N ASP A 112 -21.54 31.63 10.15
CA ASP A 112 -21.36 31.72 11.61
C ASP A 112 -19.93 32.18 11.96
N ALA A 113 -19.57 33.33 11.39
CA ALA A 113 -18.27 33.98 11.53
C ALA A 113 -18.38 35.49 11.27
N PHE A 114 -17.44 36.26 11.81
CA PHE A 114 -17.29 37.67 11.49
C PHE A 114 -16.59 37.86 10.15
N ILE A 115 -17.10 38.82 9.37
CA ILE A 115 -16.54 39.24 8.09
C ILE A 115 -16.44 40.77 8.05
N MET A 116 -15.54 41.29 7.23
CA MET A 116 -15.51 42.72 6.91
C MET A 116 -16.01 42.95 5.47
N THR A 117 -15.43 42.25 4.49
CA THR A 117 -15.98 42.21 3.12
C THR A 117 -17.13 41.18 3.02
N PRO A 118 -18.36 41.59 2.66
CA PRO A 118 -19.50 40.68 2.39
C PRO A 118 -19.18 39.61 1.35
N PHE A 119 -19.82 38.44 1.39
CA PHE A 119 -19.56 37.38 0.41
C PHE A 119 -20.00 37.77 -1.01
N GLU A 120 -21.02 38.62 -1.13
CA GLU A 120 -21.53 39.21 -2.36
C GLU A 120 -20.51 40.12 -3.06
N GLU A 121 -19.54 40.64 -2.32
CA GLU A 121 -18.47 41.50 -2.84
C GLU A 121 -17.17 40.72 -3.10
N ARG A 122 -17.13 39.42 -2.77
CA ARG A 122 -15.97 38.56 -2.99
C ARG A 122 -16.08 37.86 -4.33
N GLU A 123 -14.94 37.71 -4.99
CA GLU A 123 -14.79 36.88 -6.18
C GLU A 123 -14.04 35.60 -5.82
N THR A 124 -14.40 34.49 -6.48
CA THR A 124 -13.63 33.25 -6.44
C THR A 124 -13.40 32.76 -7.85
N LYS A 125 -12.23 32.16 -8.09
CA LYS A 125 -12.02 31.33 -9.28
C LYS A 125 -12.89 30.08 -9.14
N TYR A 126 -13.36 29.55 -10.26
CA TYR A 126 -14.08 28.28 -10.29
C TYR A 126 -13.98 27.63 -11.68
N GLU A 127 -14.23 26.33 -11.71
CA GLU A 127 -14.47 25.58 -12.94
C GLU A 127 -15.59 24.58 -12.70
N ILE A 128 -16.48 24.43 -13.68
CA ILE A 128 -17.64 23.54 -13.60
C ILE A 128 -17.52 22.49 -14.70
N THR A 129 -17.71 21.24 -14.32
CA THR A 129 -17.85 20.12 -15.24
C THR A 129 -19.23 19.50 -15.08
N GLY A 130 -19.68 18.73 -16.07
CA GLY A 130 -20.81 17.81 -15.87
C GLY A 130 -20.51 16.81 -14.75
N LEU A 131 -21.45 15.92 -14.43
CA LEU A 131 -21.13 14.69 -13.71
C LEU A 131 -20.76 13.60 -14.70
N THR A 132 -19.84 12.73 -14.29
CA THR A 132 -19.64 11.43 -14.93
C THR A 132 -20.95 10.64 -14.92
N ARG A 133 -21.08 9.68 -15.84
CA ARG A 133 -22.22 8.75 -15.81
C ARG A 133 -22.22 7.92 -14.53
N PHE A 134 -21.02 7.58 -14.04
CA PHE A 134 -20.85 6.81 -12.82
C PHE A 134 -21.40 7.56 -11.60
N LYS A 135 -20.87 8.75 -11.29
CA LYS A 135 -21.32 9.56 -10.14
C LYS A 135 -22.78 9.97 -10.27
N SER A 136 -23.24 10.32 -11.47
CA SER A 136 -24.66 10.62 -11.70
C SER A 136 -25.56 9.45 -11.28
N ASN A 137 -25.25 8.22 -11.74
CA ASN A 137 -26.03 7.03 -11.35
C ASN A 137 -25.93 6.70 -9.85
N GLU A 138 -24.75 6.89 -9.24
CA GLU A 138 -24.54 6.69 -7.80
C GLU A 138 -25.42 7.64 -6.99
N LEU A 139 -25.39 8.94 -7.30
CA LEU A 139 -26.18 9.96 -6.63
C LEU A 139 -27.67 9.77 -6.83
N GLU A 140 -28.12 9.35 -8.01
CA GLU A 140 -29.52 9.02 -8.25
C GLU A 140 -30.00 7.87 -7.37
N LYS A 141 -29.17 6.83 -7.15
CA LYS A 141 -29.50 5.75 -6.20
C LYS A 141 -29.60 6.26 -4.77
N LYS A 142 -28.74 7.22 -4.39
CA LYS A 142 -28.72 7.86 -3.07
C LYS A 142 -29.76 8.99 -2.90
N ARG A 143 -30.47 9.41 -3.96
CA ARG A 143 -31.38 10.58 -3.94
C ARG A 143 -32.36 10.57 -2.77
N ALA A 144 -33.05 9.46 -2.54
CA ALA A 144 -34.07 9.36 -1.50
C ALA A 144 -33.47 9.45 -0.08
N GLU A 145 -32.25 8.96 0.10
CA GLU A 145 -31.50 9.02 1.35
C GLU A 145 -30.98 10.44 1.60
N LEU A 146 -30.28 11.03 0.62
CA LEU A 146 -29.71 12.38 0.71
C LEU A 146 -30.78 13.43 1.03
N LEU A 147 -31.98 13.31 0.45
CA LEU A 147 -33.09 14.24 0.71
C LEU A 147 -33.78 14.06 2.07
N ARG A 148 -33.46 13.00 2.82
CA ARG A 148 -34.07 12.67 4.12
C ARG A 148 -33.10 12.76 5.30
N LEU A 149 -31.85 13.14 5.07
CA LEU A 149 -30.88 13.34 6.14
C LEU A 149 -31.39 14.40 7.13
N ASP A 150 -31.13 14.19 8.43
CA ASP A 150 -31.64 15.06 9.50
C ASP A 150 -31.27 16.52 9.27
N TRP A 151 -30.02 16.79 8.87
CA TRP A 151 -29.57 18.15 8.61
C TRP A 151 -30.29 18.82 7.44
N VAL A 152 -30.79 18.06 6.46
CA VAL A 152 -31.59 18.58 5.34
C VAL A 152 -32.97 19.02 5.84
N ILE A 153 -33.60 18.20 6.68
CA ILE A 153 -34.94 18.44 7.23
C ILE A 153 -34.90 19.59 8.26
N ASP A 154 -33.97 19.54 9.21
CA ASP A 154 -33.82 20.51 10.30
C ASP A 154 -33.59 21.94 9.77
N HIS A 155 -32.89 22.05 8.64
CA HIS A 155 -32.60 23.32 7.99
C HIS A 155 -33.60 23.68 6.87
N LYS A 156 -34.68 22.90 6.71
CA LYS A 156 -35.77 23.11 5.75
C LYS A 156 -35.31 23.15 4.28
N ILE A 157 -34.22 22.44 3.96
CA ILE A 157 -33.66 22.38 2.60
C ILE A 157 -34.58 21.54 1.71
N ASP A 158 -35.13 20.45 2.25
CA ASP A 158 -36.19 19.64 1.64
C ASP A 158 -37.36 20.50 1.12
N LYS A 159 -37.81 21.47 1.92
CA LYS A 159 -38.90 22.39 1.57
C LYS A 159 -38.50 23.36 0.46
N LEU A 160 -37.27 23.85 0.46
CA LEU A 160 -36.76 24.70 -0.62
C LEU A 160 -36.67 23.93 -1.94
N ILE A 161 -36.20 22.68 -1.90
CA ILE A 161 -36.13 21.79 -3.07
C ILE A 161 -37.54 21.49 -3.59
N ALA A 162 -38.47 21.11 -2.71
CA ALA A 162 -39.87 20.86 -3.08
C ALA A 162 -40.55 22.11 -3.69
N ALA A 163 -40.18 23.30 -3.20
CA ALA A 163 -40.61 24.57 -3.76
C ALA A 163 -39.83 25.01 -5.01
N LYS A 164 -38.92 24.18 -5.53
CA LYS A 164 -38.06 24.46 -6.69
C LYS A 164 -37.26 25.75 -6.54
N ASN A 165 -36.88 26.10 -5.32
CA ASN A 165 -36.20 27.36 -5.00
C ASN A 165 -34.66 27.14 -4.94
N PRO A 166 -33.88 27.79 -5.82
CA PRO A 166 -32.43 27.59 -5.89
C PRO A 166 -31.69 28.10 -4.64
N GLN A 167 -32.36 28.82 -3.75
CA GLN A 167 -31.83 29.14 -2.41
C GLN A 167 -31.46 27.87 -1.61
N ALA A 168 -32.00 26.70 -1.97
CA ALA A 168 -31.53 25.42 -1.45
C ALA A 168 -30.01 25.24 -1.62
N LEU A 169 -29.46 25.57 -2.79
CA LEU A 169 -28.03 25.43 -3.10
C LEU A 169 -27.16 26.32 -2.20
N LEU A 170 -27.54 27.60 -2.08
CA LEU A 170 -26.89 28.53 -1.15
C LEU A 170 -26.96 28.03 0.30
N LYS A 171 -28.11 27.48 0.71
CA LYS A 171 -28.30 26.99 2.07
C LYS A 171 -27.40 25.78 2.37
N ILE A 172 -27.24 24.86 1.41
CA ILE A 172 -26.33 23.72 1.56
C ILE A 172 -24.88 24.20 1.67
N ALA A 173 -24.42 25.08 0.77
CA ALA A 173 -23.07 25.64 0.81
C ALA A 173 -22.78 26.43 2.12
N SER A 174 -23.79 27.15 2.63
CA SER A 174 -23.73 27.80 3.94
C SER A 174 -23.52 26.78 5.07
N LEU A 175 -24.27 25.68 5.08
CA LEU A 175 -24.09 24.61 6.08
C LEU A 175 -22.74 23.93 5.96
N PHE A 176 -22.20 23.79 4.76
CA PHE A 176 -20.87 23.24 4.53
C PHE A 176 -19.79 24.08 5.24
N VAL A 177 -19.84 25.41 5.10
CA VAL A 177 -18.95 26.34 5.81
C VAL A 177 -19.17 26.34 7.32
N LYS A 178 -20.43 26.32 7.78
CA LYS A 178 -20.77 26.24 9.22
C LYS A 178 -20.33 24.92 9.85
N SER A 179 -20.17 23.90 9.03
CA SER A 179 -19.74 22.56 9.43
C SER A 179 -18.24 22.36 9.30
N ARG A 180 -17.47 23.41 8.98
CA ARG A 180 -16.01 23.38 8.96
C ARG A 180 -15.42 22.77 10.22
N TYR A 181 -14.28 22.12 10.07
CA TYR A 181 -13.51 21.64 11.22
C TYR A 181 -13.08 22.82 12.09
N ARG A 182 -13.26 22.65 13.39
CA ARG A 182 -12.73 23.53 14.43
C ARG A 182 -11.94 22.67 15.39
N PHE A 183 -11.10 23.28 16.20
CA PHE A 183 -10.28 22.50 17.13
C PHE A 183 -11.16 21.60 18.01
N ASN A 184 -10.88 20.29 17.97
CA ASN A 184 -11.61 19.25 18.69
C ASN A 184 -13.11 19.12 18.34
N GLU A 185 -13.56 19.69 17.21
CA GLU A 185 -14.91 19.54 16.68
C GLU A 185 -14.85 19.07 15.22
N TYR A 186 -15.24 17.81 15.03
CA TYR A 186 -15.29 17.16 13.73
C TYR A 186 -16.73 16.86 13.37
N LYS A 187 -17.09 17.09 12.10
CA LYS A 187 -18.40 16.73 11.56
C LYS A 187 -18.19 15.86 10.34
N ASP A 188 -18.88 14.73 10.30
CA ASP A 188 -18.70 13.71 9.27
C ASP A 188 -19.62 13.92 8.05
N THR A 189 -20.40 15.00 8.02
CA THR A 189 -21.45 15.21 6.99
C THR A 189 -21.01 15.98 5.74
N HIS A 190 -19.69 16.10 5.51
CA HIS A 190 -19.13 16.91 4.41
C HIS A 190 -19.40 16.28 3.04
N GLU A 191 -19.31 14.95 2.95
CA GLU A 191 -19.55 14.22 1.71
C GLU A 191 -20.99 14.39 1.23
N GLU A 192 -21.98 14.20 2.11
CA GLU A 192 -23.40 14.25 1.74
C GLU A 192 -23.84 15.67 1.33
N MET A 193 -23.21 16.71 1.88
CA MET A 193 -23.49 18.11 1.48
C MET A 193 -23.05 18.37 0.03
N ILE A 194 -21.83 17.94 -0.31
CA ILE A 194 -21.29 18.08 -1.67
C ILE A 194 -22.06 17.19 -2.64
N ASP A 195 -22.35 15.96 -2.25
CA ASP A 195 -23.13 15.02 -3.05
C ASP A 195 -24.56 15.50 -3.30
N LEU A 196 -25.20 16.16 -2.32
CA LEU A 196 -26.51 16.79 -2.53
C LEU A 196 -26.42 17.97 -3.50
N ILE A 197 -25.37 18.81 -3.43
CA ILE A 197 -25.15 19.88 -4.42
C ILE A 197 -24.97 19.28 -5.83
N ARG A 198 -24.14 18.24 -5.96
CA ARG A 198 -23.90 17.55 -7.23
C ARG A 198 -25.18 16.93 -7.78
N LEU A 199 -25.95 16.24 -6.96
CA LEU A 199 -27.25 15.65 -7.32
C LEU A 199 -28.23 16.72 -7.80
N LEU A 200 -28.30 17.85 -7.08
CA LEU A 200 -29.24 18.92 -7.39
C LEU A 200 -28.83 19.78 -8.57
N THR A 201 -27.57 19.78 -9.00
CA THR A 201 -27.10 20.59 -10.14
C THR A 201 -26.71 19.75 -11.35
N ASN A 202 -26.52 18.45 -11.17
CA ASN A 202 -25.89 17.54 -12.13
C ASN A 202 -24.54 18.07 -12.66
N THR A 203 -23.79 18.76 -11.80
CA THR A 203 -22.47 19.33 -12.09
C THR A 203 -21.49 19.08 -10.95
N ASN A 204 -20.20 19.06 -11.26
CA ASN A 204 -19.14 19.12 -10.27
C ASN A 204 -18.48 20.50 -10.32
N ILE A 205 -18.42 21.19 -9.18
CA ILE A 205 -17.91 22.56 -9.08
C ILE A 205 -16.58 22.51 -8.34
N SER A 206 -15.53 23.00 -8.97
CA SER A 206 -14.23 23.19 -8.32
C SER A 206 -14.01 24.63 -7.92
N VAL A 207 -13.34 24.81 -6.79
CA VAL A 207 -12.91 26.10 -6.26
C VAL A 207 -11.51 25.98 -5.64
N PRO A 208 -10.77 27.10 -5.46
CA PRO A 208 -9.44 27.06 -4.89
C PRO A 208 -9.41 26.48 -3.47
N ASN A 209 -8.47 25.58 -3.21
CA ASN A 209 -8.15 25.04 -1.89
C ASN A 209 -7.12 25.91 -1.14
N ILE A 210 -6.54 25.41 -0.05
CA ILE A 210 -5.51 26.14 0.73
C ILE A 210 -4.22 26.45 -0.04
N TYR A 211 -3.93 25.69 -1.10
CA TYR A 211 -2.78 25.90 -1.95
C TYR A 211 -3.11 26.79 -3.16
N ASN A 212 -4.34 27.34 -3.21
CA ASN A 212 -4.87 28.11 -4.33
C ASN A 212 -5.01 27.31 -5.62
N GLU A 213 -5.15 25.98 -5.51
CA GLU A 213 -5.38 25.05 -6.61
C GLU A 213 -6.86 24.69 -6.70
N LEU A 214 -7.42 24.57 -7.92
CA LEU A 214 -8.81 24.16 -8.09
C LEU A 214 -8.99 22.69 -7.70
N SER A 215 -9.88 22.42 -6.73
CA SER A 215 -10.19 21.07 -6.26
C SER A 215 -11.62 20.69 -6.59
N PHE A 216 -11.80 19.52 -7.23
CA PHE A 216 -13.12 18.93 -7.51
C PHE A 216 -13.61 17.99 -6.39
N HIS A 217 -12.78 17.76 -5.37
CA HIS A 217 -13.04 16.83 -4.27
C HIS A 217 -13.17 17.59 -2.94
N LEU A 218 -14.10 18.55 -2.93
CA LEU A 218 -14.31 19.46 -1.80
C LEU A 218 -14.68 18.73 -0.51
N GLU A 219 -15.30 17.56 -0.62
CA GLU A 219 -15.62 16.64 0.47
C GLU A 219 -14.37 16.17 1.25
N ASN A 220 -13.22 16.08 0.58
CA ASN A 220 -11.95 15.64 1.18
C ASN A 220 -11.09 16.81 1.66
N GLU A 221 -11.49 18.05 1.37
CA GLU A 221 -10.74 19.23 1.78
C GLU A 221 -10.95 19.50 3.27
N PHE A 222 -9.92 19.25 4.07
CA PHE A 222 -9.97 19.52 5.51
C PHE A 222 -10.15 21.01 5.79
N TYR A 223 -9.34 21.86 5.16
CA TYR A 223 -9.27 23.27 5.52
C TYR A 223 -10.47 24.11 5.02
N THR A 224 -10.65 25.27 5.65
CA THR A 224 -11.80 26.17 5.44
C THR A 224 -11.84 26.91 4.09
N PRO A 225 -10.73 27.31 3.44
CA PRO A 225 -10.78 28.17 2.24
C PRO A 225 -11.64 27.65 1.10
N SER A 226 -11.56 26.34 0.78
CA SER A 226 -12.39 25.73 -0.26
C SER A 226 -13.89 25.83 0.05
N LYS A 227 -14.27 25.66 1.32
CA LYS A 227 -15.65 25.80 1.80
C LYS A 227 -16.14 27.24 1.62
N ILE A 228 -15.32 28.22 2.02
CA ILE A 228 -15.62 29.66 1.85
C ILE A 228 -15.78 30.02 0.37
N ASN A 229 -14.90 29.51 -0.48
CA ASN A 229 -14.93 29.78 -1.91
C ASN A 229 -16.19 29.17 -2.55
N LEU A 230 -16.60 27.96 -2.15
CA LEU A 230 -17.88 27.36 -2.60
C LEU A 230 -19.09 28.19 -2.16
N LEU A 231 -19.10 28.69 -0.92
CA LEU A 231 -20.16 29.59 -0.45
C LEU A 231 -20.17 30.89 -1.26
N THR A 232 -19.01 31.49 -1.50
CA THR A 232 -18.85 32.71 -2.30
C THR A 232 -19.39 32.52 -3.71
N PHE A 233 -19.07 31.39 -4.35
CA PHE A 233 -19.64 31.01 -5.63
C PHE A 233 -21.18 31.00 -5.60
N PHE A 234 -21.79 30.29 -4.64
CA PHE A 234 -23.25 30.22 -4.59
C PHE A 234 -23.91 31.54 -4.21
N VAL A 235 -23.30 32.36 -3.34
CA VAL A 235 -23.84 33.71 -3.04
C VAL A 235 -24.01 34.54 -4.31
N ASN A 236 -23.04 34.46 -5.22
CA ASN A 236 -23.05 35.23 -6.46
C ASN A 236 -23.91 34.60 -7.56
N HIS A 237 -24.03 33.27 -7.60
CA HIS A 237 -24.65 32.58 -8.76
C HIS A 237 -25.96 31.84 -8.48
N TYR A 238 -26.38 31.61 -7.22
CA TYR A 238 -27.54 30.75 -6.96
C TYR A 238 -28.84 31.23 -7.64
N LYS A 239 -29.02 32.55 -7.79
CA LYS A 239 -30.23 33.14 -8.41
C LYS A 239 -30.32 32.88 -9.92
N GLU A 240 -29.22 32.52 -10.56
CA GLU A 240 -29.16 32.22 -11.98
C GLU A 240 -29.60 30.78 -12.29
N TYR A 241 -29.74 29.93 -11.26
CA TYR A 241 -30.20 28.57 -11.41
C TYR A 241 -31.73 28.49 -11.53
N THR A 242 -32.20 27.67 -12.47
CA THR A 242 -33.62 27.42 -12.72
C THR A 242 -33.91 25.92 -12.63
N TRP A 243 -35.07 25.55 -12.09
CA TRP A 243 -35.43 24.15 -11.92
C TRP A 243 -35.85 23.49 -13.25
N ASP A 244 -35.33 22.31 -13.52
CA ASP A 244 -35.64 21.46 -14.66
C ASP A 244 -36.42 20.22 -14.21
N ASP A 245 -37.70 20.14 -14.57
CA ASP A 245 -38.58 19.05 -14.13
C ASP A 245 -38.22 17.69 -14.72
N THR A 246 -37.56 17.65 -15.88
CA THR A 246 -37.18 16.39 -16.54
C THR A 246 -36.03 15.70 -15.80
N SER A 247 -34.98 16.44 -15.46
CA SER A 247 -33.83 15.91 -14.72
C SER A 247 -33.95 16.05 -13.20
N GLN A 248 -34.95 16.77 -12.70
CA GLN A 248 -35.12 17.11 -11.29
C GLN A 248 -33.87 17.76 -10.69
N THR A 249 -33.30 18.72 -11.44
CA THR A 249 -32.08 19.45 -11.10
C THR A 249 -32.28 20.96 -11.32
N PHE A 250 -31.41 21.75 -10.71
CA PHE A 250 -31.21 23.16 -10.97
C PHE A 250 -30.18 23.32 -12.09
N LYS A 251 -30.59 23.90 -13.22
CA LYS A 251 -29.74 24.22 -14.36
C LYS A 251 -29.39 25.70 -14.39
N ASN A 252 -28.15 26.01 -14.74
CA ASN A 252 -27.70 27.35 -15.04
C ASN A 252 -27.19 27.38 -16.49
N THR A 253 -27.83 28.18 -17.35
CA THR A 253 -27.47 28.31 -18.78
C THR A 253 -26.46 29.41 -19.06
N MET A 254 -26.10 30.20 -18.04
CA MET A 254 -25.13 31.29 -18.13
C MET A 254 -23.70 30.83 -17.79
N LEU A 255 -23.58 29.74 -17.04
CA LEU A 255 -22.29 29.17 -16.65
C LEU A 255 -21.77 28.20 -17.73
N ASP A 256 -20.47 28.28 -18.01
CA ASP A 256 -19.78 27.35 -18.89
C ASP A 256 -19.56 26.01 -18.17
N ILE A 257 -20.22 24.95 -18.65
CA ILE A 257 -20.09 23.59 -18.13
C ILE A 257 -19.17 22.82 -19.08
N LYS A 258 -17.98 22.50 -18.60
CA LYS A 258 -16.99 21.74 -19.37
C LYS A 258 -17.43 20.30 -19.58
N PHE A 259 -17.11 19.79 -20.76
CA PHE A 259 -17.33 18.40 -21.13
C PHE A 259 -16.41 17.47 -20.33
N ILE A 260 -16.98 16.36 -19.82
CA ILE A 260 -16.22 15.29 -19.19
C ILE A 260 -15.87 14.24 -20.24
N ALA A 261 -14.57 13.99 -20.42
CA ALA A 261 -14.10 12.93 -21.29
C ALA A 261 -14.56 11.55 -20.76
N PRO A 262 -14.97 10.61 -21.63
CA PRO A 262 -15.38 9.27 -21.21
C PRO A 262 -14.37 8.56 -20.30
N GLU A 263 -13.08 8.82 -20.51
CA GLU A 263 -11.95 8.29 -19.73
C GLU A 263 -12.01 8.73 -18.26
N GLU A 264 -12.54 9.92 -17.94
CA GLU A 264 -12.69 10.39 -16.55
C GLU A 264 -13.70 9.54 -15.75
N ASN A 265 -14.69 8.91 -16.41
CA ASN A 265 -15.60 7.98 -15.73
C ASN A 265 -14.83 6.79 -15.13
N LEU A 266 -13.78 6.31 -15.82
CA LEU A 266 -13.01 5.15 -15.37
C LEU A 266 -12.21 5.46 -14.10
N PHE A 267 -11.78 6.71 -13.90
CA PHE A 267 -11.06 7.11 -12.69
C PHE A 267 -11.94 7.11 -11.45
N GLU A 268 -13.21 7.45 -11.60
CA GLU A 268 -14.17 7.32 -10.49
C GLU A 268 -14.55 5.86 -10.23
N GLU A 269 -14.62 5.03 -11.28
CA GLU A 269 -14.85 3.59 -11.14
C GLU A 269 -13.73 2.88 -10.36
N LEU A 270 -12.53 3.45 -10.26
CA LEU A 270 -11.46 2.93 -9.38
C LEU A 270 -11.84 2.92 -7.90
N GLN A 271 -12.77 3.78 -7.48
CA GLN A 271 -13.27 3.88 -6.10
C GLN A 271 -14.44 2.94 -5.84
N ASN A 272 -14.91 2.21 -6.84
CA ASN A 272 -16.08 1.37 -6.70
C ASN A 272 -15.83 0.25 -5.67
N GLU A 273 -16.75 0.09 -4.72
CA GLU A 273 -16.70 -0.99 -3.72
C GLU A 273 -16.73 -2.40 -4.35
N ASN A 274 -17.23 -2.52 -5.58
CA ASN A 274 -17.16 -3.75 -6.35
C ASN A 274 -15.79 -3.90 -7.02
N ASP A 275 -14.98 -4.81 -6.49
CA ASP A 275 -13.62 -5.12 -6.96
C ASP A 275 -13.55 -5.40 -8.45
N THR A 276 -14.57 -6.05 -9.02
CA THR A 276 -14.61 -6.37 -10.46
C THR A 276 -14.76 -5.10 -11.30
N ILE A 277 -15.58 -4.14 -10.86
CA ILE A 277 -15.75 -2.86 -11.57
C ILE A 277 -14.44 -2.07 -11.49
N ALA A 278 -13.85 -1.94 -10.30
CA ALA A 278 -12.61 -1.21 -10.09
C ALA A 278 -11.44 -1.82 -10.90
N LEU A 279 -11.25 -3.14 -10.86
CA LEU A 279 -10.20 -3.82 -11.62
C LEU A 279 -10.40 -3.71 -13.14
N ASN A 280 -11.64 -3.76 -13.62
CA ASN A 280 -11.94 -3.55 -15.04
C ASN A 280 -11.62 -2.11 -15.47
N ALA A 281 -11.96 -1.12 -14.66
CA ALA A 281 -11.64 0.28 -14.91
C ALA A 281 -10.12 0.49 -14.93
N PHE A 282 -9.41 -0.05 -13.94
CA PHE A 282 -7.94 -0.01 -13.87
C PHE A 282 -7.29 -0.65 -15.10
N THR A 283 -7.76 -1.85 -15.48
CA THR A 283 -7.26 -2.57 -16.66
C THR A 283 -7.53 -1.76 -17.92
N THR A 284 -8.71 -1.18 -18.07
CA THR A 284 -9.07 -0.35 -19.23
C THR A 284 -8.21 0.90 -19.31
N LEU A 285 -8.04 1.62 -18.19
CA LEU A 285 -7.17 2.79 -18.10
C LEU A 285 -5.73 2.46 -18.48
N SER A 286 -5.21 1.32 -18.03
CA SER A 286 -3.85 0.88 -18.33
C SER A 286 -3.59 0.56 -19.82
N GLN A 287 -4.65 0.49 -20.63
CA GLN A 287 -4.63 0.21 -22.07
C GLN A 287 -4.97 1.43 -22.92
N LEU A 288 -5.17 2.59 -22.30
CA LEU A 288 -5.40 3.83 -23.03
C LEU A 288 -4.09 4.38 -23.63
N ASN A 289 -4.22 5.21 -24.66
CA ASN A 289 -3.08 5.92 -25.23
C ASN A 289 -2.43 6.84 -24.18
N ALA A 290 -1.10 6.82 -24.13
CA ALA A 290 -0.33 7.52 -23.10
C ALA A 290 -0.56 9.04 -23.09
N LEU A 291 -0.72 9.69 -24.25
CA LEU A 291 -0.94 11.13 -24.32
C LEU A 291 -2.29 11.54 -23.72
N LYS A 292 -3.27 10.65 -23.74
CA LYS A 292 -4.60 10.88 -23.15
C LYS A 292 -4.64 10.54 -21.66
N ALA A 293 -4.06 9.40 -21.27
CA ALA A 293 -4.18 8.90 -19.91
C ALA A 293 -3.25 9.63 -18.92
N GLN A 294 -2.02 9.98 -19.31
CA GLN A 294 -1.04 10.60 -18.40
C GLN A 294 -1.53 11.88 -17.71
N PRO A 295 -2.11 12.86 -18.42
CA PRO A 295 -2.64 14.06 -17.76
C PRO A 295 -3.76 13.76 -16.76
N LEU A 296 -4.60 12.76 -17.05
CA LEU A 296 -5.67 12.34 -16.14
C LEU A 296 -5.10 11.60 -14.92
N ILE A 297 -4.13 10.69 -15.11
CA ILE A 297 -3.45 10.03 -13.99
C ILE A 297 -2.83 11.06 -13.06
N ASP A 298 -2.14 12.07 -13.59
CA ASP A 298 -1.53 13.13 -12.80
C ASP A 298 -2.60 13.97 -12.07
N LYS A 299 -3.71 14.32 -12.75
CA LYS A 299 -4.87 15.02 -12.16
C LYS A 299 -5.46 14.25 -10.96
N TYR A 300 -5.76 12.97 -11.12
CA TYR A 300 -6.40 12.15 -10.07
C TYR A 300 -5.42 11.69 -8.99
N SER A 301 -4.13 11.52 -9.29
CA SER A 301 -3.15 11.14 -8.26
C SER A 301 -2.98 12.19 -7.14
N ASN A 302 -3.27 13.45 -7.44
CA ASN A 302 -3.16 14.56 -6.50
C ASN A 302 -4.46 14.83 -5.71
N SER A 303 -5.56 14.13 -6.00
CA SER A 303 -6.85 14.41 -5.36
C SER A 303 -7.02 13.79 -3.96
N GLY A 304 -6.08 12.92 -3.54
CA GLY A 304 -6.13 12.28 -2.21
C GLY A 304 -7.30 11.32 -2.03
N VAL A 305 -7.90 10.87 -3.12
CA VAL A 305 -9.08 10.00 -3.11
C VAL A 305 -8.68 8.55 -2.85
N SER A 306 -9.38 7.87 -1.94
CA SER A 306 -9.16 6.45 -1.65
C SER A 306 -9.77 5.58 -2.74
N ASN A 307 -8.96 4.71 -3.35
CA ASN A 307 -9.43 3.74 -4.34
C ASN A 307 -9.74 2.38 -3.70
N ASN A 308 -10.35 1.48 -4.49
CA ASN A 308 -10.63 0.11 -4.09
C ASN A 308 -9.34 -0.63 -3.68
N TYR A 309 -9.39 -1.39 -2.58
CA TYR A 309 -8.25 -2.06 -1.98
C TYR A 309 -7.66 -3.20 -2.82
N GLU A 310 -8.43 -3.80 -3.74
CA GLU A 310 -7.97 -4.86 -4.64
C GLU A 310 -7.09 -4.33 -5.78
N LEU A 311 -7.07 -3.02 -6.03
CA LEU A 311 -6.14 -2.42 -6.98
C LEU A 311 -4.68 -2.55 -6.52
N PRO A 312 -3.70 -2.44 -7.44
CA PRO A 312 -2.29 -2.44 -7.06
C PRO A 312 -1.98 -1.39 -5.98
N THR A 313 -1.05 -1.70 -5.08
CA THR A 313 -0.78 -0.89 -3.87
C THR A 313 -0.41 0.57 -4.15
N PHE A 314 0.16 0.86 -5.33
CA PHE A 314 0.40 2.23 -5.81
C PHE A 314 -0.27 2.43 -7.17
N GLU A 315 -1.59 2.39 -7.18
CA GLU A 315 -2.47 2.30 -8.34
C GLU A 315 -2.11 3.31 -9.43
N TYR A 316 -1.95 4.59 -9.11
CA TYR A 316 -1.60 5.61 -10.11
C TYR A 316 -0.17 5.47 -10.63
N ARG A 317 0.79 5.01 -9.82
CA ARG A 317 2.16 4.72 -10.29
C ARG A 317 2.14 3.52 -11.23
N PHE A 318 1.38 2.48 -10.90
CA PHE A 318 1.19 1.32 -11.78
C PHE A 318 0.52 1.73 -13.09
N LEU A 319 -0.61 2.44 -13.06
CA LEU A 319 -1.27 2.96 -14.26
C LEU A 319 -0.29 3.76 -15.13
N LYS A 320 0.48 4.66 -14.52
CA LYS A 320 1.47 5.48 -15.23
C LYS A 320 2.49 4.66 -16.01
N GLN A 321 2.96 3.55 -15.45
CA GLN A 321 3.94 2.69 -16.13
C GLN A 321 3.28 1.70 -17.09
N LEU A 322 2.12 1.15 -16.74
CA LEU A 322 1.39 0.19 -17.58
C LEU A 322 0.87 0.85 -18.86
N VAL A 323 0.35 2.07 -18.78
CA VAL A 323 -0.04 2.87 -19.96
C VAL A 323 1.14 3.06 -20.92
N LEU A 324 2.33 3.36 -20.39
CA LEU A 324 3.53 3.51 -21.23
C LEU A 324 3.97 2.18 -21.84
N LEU A 325 3.81 1.08 -21.10
CA LEU A 325 4.11 -0.26 -21.58
C LEU A 325 3.16 -0.68 -22.70
N THR A 326 1.85 -0.54 -22.51
CA THR A 326 0.82 -0.96 -23.47
C THR A 326 0.87 -0.10 -24.74
N ASP A 327 1.04 1.22 -24.62
CA ASP A 327 1.20 2.13 -25.78
C ASP A 327 2.47 1.79 -26.59
N TYR A 328 3.58 1.45 -25.92
CA TYR A 328 4.77 0.93 -26.59
C TYR A 328 4.51 -0.42 -27.27
N CYS A 329 3.82 -1.33 -26.59
CA CYS A 329 3.50 -2.65 -27.14
C CYS A 329 2.62 -2.54 -28.38
N ASP A 330 1.59 -1.68 -28.37
CA ASP A 330 0.75 -1.40 -29.54
C ASP A 330 1.57 -0.84 -30.71
N ALA A 331 2.44 0.14 -30.45
CA ALA A 331 3.31 0.73 -31.46
C ALA A 331 4.28 -0.29 -32.09
N LYS A 332 4.74 -1.28 -31.32
CA LYS A 332 5.67 -2.33 -31.75
C LYS A 332 5.00 -3.65 -32.13
N LYS A 333 3.67 -3.73 -32.05
CA LYS A 333 2.87 -4.95 -32.27
C LYS A 333 3.31 -6.12 -31.38
N ILE A 334 3.62 -5.83 -30.13
CA ILE A 334 3.94 -6.82 -29.09
C ILE A 334 2.64 -7.19 -28.38
N ASP A 335 2.33 -8.47 -28.29
CA ASP A 335 1.14 -8.91 -27.54
C ASP A 335 1.41 -8.82 -26.03
N TYR A 336 0.59 -8.02 -25.35
CA TYR A 336 0.57 -7.91 -23.89
C TYR A 336 -0.74 -8.44 -23.29
N LYS A 337 -1.72 -8.83 -24.12
CA LYS A 337 -2.99 -9.39 -23.67
C LYS A 337 -2.85 -10.89 -23.46
N GLY A 338 -2.07 -11.55 -24.33
CA GLY A 338 -1.78 -12.97 -24.26
C GLY A 338 -2.97 -13.85 -24.63
N SER A 339 -2.70 -15.14 -24.75
CA SER A 339 -3.73 -16.15 -25.05
C SER A 339 -4.69 -16.35 -23.88
N THR A 340 -5.89 -16.88 -24.17
CA THR A 340 -6.83 -17.31 -23.11
C THR A 340 -6.22 -18.36 -22.20
N GLN A 341 -5.46 -19.31 -22.76
CA GLN A 341 -4.76 -20.34 -21.97
C GLN A 341 -3.79 -19.72 -20.95
N LEU A 342 -2.98 -18.74 -21.35
CA LEU A 342 -2.05 -18.07 -20.44
C LEU A 342 -2.81 -17.34 -19.33
N ARG A 343 -3.91 -16.64 -19.66
CA ARG A 343 -4.74 -15.95 -18.66
C ARG A 343 -5.42 -16.92 -17.68
N ASP A 344 -5.87 -18.07 -18.15
CA ASP A 344 -6.46 -19.11 -17.28
C ASP A 344 -5.40 -19.69 -16.33
N GLN A 345 -4.16 -19.89 -16.81
CA GLN A 345 -3.05 -20.33 -15.98
C GLN A 345 -2.65 -19.29 -14.91
N ILE A 346 -2.62 -18.00 -15.28
CA ILE A 346 -2.39 -16.89 -14.35
C ILE A 346 -3.53 -16.83 -13.31
N ALA A 347 -4.78 -16.96 -13.74
CA ALA A 347 -5.93 -17.00 -12.85
C ALA A 347 -5.82 -18.16 -11.85
N LEU A 348 -5.38 -19.34 -12.31
CA LEU A 348 -5.17 -20.50 -11.46
C LEU A 348 -4.03 -20.27 -10.43
N LEU A 349 -2.95 -19.57 -10.80
CA LEU A 349 -1.86 -19.21 -9.87
C LEU A 349 -2.32 -18.29 -8.73
N LYS A 350 -3.40 -17.52 -8.91
CA LYS A 350 -4.00 -16.68 -7.86
C LYS A 350 -4.73 -17.50 -6.79
N THR A 351 -5.13 -18.73 -7.12
CA THR A 351 -5.90 -19.61 -6.23
C THR A 351 -5.02 -20.33 -5.20
N ASN A 352 -5.67 -20.96 -4.22
CA ASN A 352 -4.99 -21.77 -3.21
C ASN A 352 -4.64 -23.16 -3.78
N LEU A 353 -3.44 -23.29 -4.32
CA LEU A 353 -2.87 -24.55 -4.84
C LEU A 353 -1.96 -25.20 -3.79
N THR A 354 -1.95 -26.54 -3.73
CA THR A 354 -0.90 -27.25 -2.99
C THR A 354 0.47 -26.96 -3.59
N PHE A 355 1.55 -27.20 -2.83
CA PHE A 355 2.92 -27.02 -3.32
C PHE A 355 3.15 -27.75 -4.65
N LYS A 356 2.74 -29.03 -4.72
CA LYS A 356 2.94 -29.87 -5.91
C LYS A 356 2.19 -29.32 -7.12
N GLU A 357 0.90 -29.01 -6.96
CA GLU A 357 0.07 -28.47 -8.05
C GLU A 357 0.63 -27.14 -8.57
N ARG A 358 1.01 -26.24 -7.65
CA ARG A 358 1.63 -24.96 -8.00
C ARG A 358 2.95 -25.15 -8.74
N HIS A 359 3.83 -26.00 -8.21
CA HIS A 359 5.14 -26.23 -8.82
C HIS A 359 5.02 -26.86 -10.22
N GLN A 360 4.08 -27.79 -10.41
CA GLN A 360 3.77 -28.38 -11.71
C GLN A 360 3.21 -27.34 -12.68
N LEU A 361 2.30 -26.47 -12.22
CA LEU A 361 1.75 -25.39 -13.04
C LEU A 361 2.84 -24.38 -13.43
N GLU A 362 3.70 -23.97 -12.51
CA GLU A 362 4.83 -23.09 -12.80
C GLU A 362 5.79 -23.72 -13.81
N ASN A 363 6.11 -25.01 -13.70
CA ASN A 363 6.96 -25.70 -14.67
C ASN A 363 6.31 -25.77 -16.05
N ASN A 364 5.01 -26.07 -16.11
CA ASN A 364 4.24 -26.05 -17.36
C ASN A 364 4.29 -24.66 -18.02
N ILE A 365 4.08 -23.59 -17.25
CA ILE A 365 4.18 -22.22 -17.77
C ILE A 365 5.60 -21.95 -18.26
N ILE A 366 6.64 -22.25 -17.48
CA ILE A 366 8.06 -22.05 -17.87
C ILE A 366 8.39 -22.77 -19.19
N GLU A 367 7.86 -23.97 -19.40
CA GLU A 367 8.14 -24.80 -20.58
C GLU A 367 7.39 -24.33 -21.84
N ASN A 368 6.22 -23.70 -21.68
CA ASN A 368 5.34 -23.32 -22.79
C ASN A 368 5.31 -21.82 -23.08
N LEU A 369 5.81 -20.98 -22.15
CA LEU A 369 5.91 -19.54 -22.35
C LEU A 369 6.94 -19.24 -23.46
N THR A 370 6.71 -18.18 -24.22
CA THR A 370 7.58 -17.74 -25.32
C THR A 370 8.05 -16.30 -25.09
N LEU A 371 9.04 -15.84 -25.88
CA LEU A 371 9.50 -14.44 -25.80
C LEU A 371 8.44 -13.47 -26.33
N GLU A 372 7.50 -13.97 -27.12
CA GLU A 372 6.33 -13.28 -27.63
C GLU A 372 5.27 -13.10 -26.53
N ASP A 373 5.08 -14.11 -25.67
CA ASP A 373 4.06 -14.12 -24.60
C ASP A 373 4.53 -13.51 -23.27
N ILE A 374 5.83 -13.40 -23.05
CA ILE A 374 6.41 -13.02 -21.74
C ILE A 374 5.88 -11.68 -21.22
N THR A 375 5.66 -10.71 -22.12
CA THR A 375 5.16 -9.38 -21.77
C THR A 375 3.72 -9.44 -21.29
N ALA A 376 2.89 -10.35 -21.83
CA ALA A 376 1.54 -10.56 -21.34
C ALA A 376 1.52 -11.18 -19.94
N PHE A 377 2.40 -12.14 -19.67
CA PHE A 377 2.53 -12.73 -18.33
C PHE A 377 2.93 -11.68 -17.28
N GLU A 378 3.90 -10.82 -17.61
CA GLU A 378 4.32 -9.72 -16.73
C GLU A 378 3.19 -8.70 -16.52
N TYR A 379 2.52 -8.28 -17.60
CA TYR A 379 1.42 -7.31 -17.53
C TYR A 379 0.31 -7.77 -16.59
N TRP A 380 -0.21 -8.99 -16.75
CA TRP A 380 -1.26 -9.51 -15.87
C TRP A 380 -0.79 -9.76 -14.44
N SER A 381 0.49 -10.13 -14.25
CA SER A 381 1.07 -10.23 -12.91
C SER A 381 1.19 -8.88 -12.19
N LEU A 382 1.28 -7.76 -12.95
CA LEU A 382 1.27 -6.40 -12.40
C LEU A 382 -0.16 -5.90 -12.11
N ILE A 383 -1.13 -6.24 -12.96
CA ILE A 383 -2.55 -5.96 -12.70
C ILE A 383 -2.98 -6.62 -11.38
N ASP A 384 -2.59 -7.88 -11.20
CA ASP A 384 -2.95 -8.70 -10.03
C ASP A 384 -1.88 -8.69 -8.92
N GLU A 385 -1.16 -7.57 -8.73
CA GLU A 385 -0.03 -7.44 -7.78
C GLU A 385 -0.38 -7.93 -6.36
N LYS A 386 -1.61 -7.64 -5.91
CA LYS A 386 -2.12 -8.03 -4.59
C LYS A 386 -2.20 -9.55 -4.39
N SER A 387 -2.14 -10.35 -5.44
CA SER A 387 -2.12 -11.81 -5.33
C SER A 387 -0.73 -12.32 -4.96
N TRP A 388 -0.52 -12.56 -3.66
CA TRP A 388 0.74 -13.10 -3.12
C TRP A 388 1.11 -14.43 -3.80
N GLY A 389 0.13 -15.32 -4.02
CA GLY A 389 0.35 -16.58 -4.72
C GLY A 389 0.93 -16.37 -6.12
N LEU A 390 0.34 -15.46 -6.89
CA LEU A 390 0.78 -15.13 -8.24
C LEU A 390 2.15 -14.45 -8.26
N THR A 391 2.37 -13.40 -7.46
CA THR A 391 3.63 -12.64 -7.54
C THR A 391 4.87 -13.47 -7.19
N TYR A 392 4.76 -14.42 -6.24
CA TYR A 392 5.85 -15.37 -5.97
C TYR A 392 6.02 -16.41 -7.08
N SER A 393 4.93 -16.88 -7.70
CA SER A 393 5.05 -17.78 -8.85
C SER A 393 5.66 -17.05 -10.07
N ALA A 394 5.25 -15.81 -10.33
CA ALA A 394 5.85 -14.93 -11.34
C ALA A 394 7.35 -14.71 -11.06
N GLY A 395 7.70 -14.47 -9.79
CA GLY A 395 9.04 -14.63 -9.20
C GLY A 395 9.91 -15.67 -9.89
N ARG A 396 9.51 -16.93 -9.69
CA ARG A 396 10.24 -18.09 -10.18
C ARG A 396 10.13 -18.26 -11.70
N ILE A 397 8.93 -18.11 -12.26
CA ILE A 397 8.66 -18.30 -13.69
C ILE A 397 9.55 -17.38 -14.53
N LEU A 398 9.55 -16.08 -14.20
CA LEU A 398 10.32 -15.07 -14.94
C LEU A 398 11.82 -15.30 -14.78
N ASP A 399 12.29 -15.64 -13.59
CA ASP A 399 13.73 -15.88 -13.34
C ASP A 399 14.25 -17.06 -14.18
N VAL A 400 13.54 -18.18 -14.16
CA VAL A 400 13.92 -19.38 -14.95
C VAL A 400 13.77 -19.09 -16.44
N PHE A 401 12.64 -18.52 -16.85
CA PHE A 401 12.33 -18.26 -18.26
C PHE A 401 13.37 -17.35 -18.92
N TYR A 402 13.66 -16.19 -18.32
CA TYR A 402 14.68 -15.28 -18.86
C TYR A 402 16.07 -15.90 -18.88
N SER A 403 16.41 -16.73 -17.89
CA SER A 403 17.72 -17.40 -17.86
C SER A 403 17.88 -18.38 -19.03
N ARG A 404 16.86 -19.20 -19.29
CA ARG A 404 16.88 -20.20 -20.37
C ARG A 404 16.86 -19.58 -21.77
N ASN A 405 16.24 -18.42 -21.91
CA ASN A 405 16.07 -17.72 -23.19
C ASN A 405 17.02 -16.52 -23.36
N TRP A 406 18.02 -16.37 -22.49
CA TRP A 406 18.83 -15.16 -22.40
C TRP A 406 19.52 -14.80 -23.71
N GLN A 407 20.20 -15.77 -24.34
CA GLN A 407 20.91 -15.52 -25.60
C GLN A 407 19.95 -15.12 -26.72
N GLN A 408 18.78 -15.77 -26.82
CA GLN A 408 17.79 -15.46 -27.85
C GLN A 408 17.20 -14.05 -27.64
N LEU A 409 16.97 -13.67 -26.38
CA LEU A 409 16.52 -12.33 -26.02
C LEU A 409 17.56 -11.27 -26.40
N ILE A 410 18.83 -11.46 -26.03
CA ILE A 410 19.91 -10.49 -26.28
C ILE A 410 20.17 -10.33 -27.78
N ASN A 411 20.14 -11.42 -28.55
CA ASN A 411 20.42 -11.40 -29.98
C ASN A 411 19.27 -10.85 -30.82
N ASN A 412 18.09 -10.61 -30.22
CA ASN A 412 16.95 -10.00 -30.90
C ASN A 412 16.80 -8.53 -30.45
N PRO A 413 17.02 -7.55 -31.36
CA PRO A 413 16.96 -6.13 -31.02
C PRO A 413 15.63 -5.69 -30.39
N THR A 414 14.50 -6.24 -30.85
CA THR A 414 13.17 -5.91 -30.31
C THR A 414 13.00 -6.46 -28.89
N TYR A 415 13.46 -7.68 -28.62
CA TYR A 415 13.36 -8.27 -27.28
C TYR A 415 14.30 -7.60 -26.29
N LEU A 416 15.53 -7.27 -26.71
CA LEU A 416 16.46 -6.48 -25.90
C LEU A 416 15.91 -5.07 -25.61
N GLU A 417 15.38 -4.36 -26.61
CA GLU A 417 14.76 -3.04 -26.43
C GLU A 417 13.62 -3.11 -25.40
N THR A 418 12.74 -4.09 -25.57
CA THR A 418 11.56 -4.29 -24.72
C THR A 418 11.95 -4.68 -23.30
N TYR A 419 12.95 -5.55 -23.12
CA TYR A 419 13.48 -5.92 -21.81
C TYR A 419 14.07 -4.71 -21.07
N LEU A 420 14.87 -3.90 -21.77
CA LEU A 420 15.46 -2.68 -21.19
C LEU A 420 14.38 -1.63 -20.88
N LEU A 421 13.36 -1.47 -21.73
CA LEU A 421 12.23 -0.58 -21.44
C LEU A 421 11.51 -1.04 -20.16
N LYS A 422 11.12 -2.31 -20.10
CA LYS A 422 10.46 -2.93 -18.93
C LYS A 422 11.29 -2.72 -17.67
N SER A 423 12.60 -2.90 -17.72
CA SER A 423 13.47 -2.66 -16.56
C SER A 423 13.35 -1.23 -15.99
N LYS A 424 13.14 -0.20 -16.83
CA LYS A 424 12.91 1.17 -16.33
C LYS A 424 11.49 1.36 -15.81
N LEU A 425 10.50 0.88 -16.56
CA LEU A 425 9.09 1.03 -16.20
C LEU A 425 8.78 0.33 -14.89
N PHE A 426 9.34 -0.86 -14.68
CA PHE A 426 9.13 -1.65 -13.47
C PHE A 426 9.87 -1.06 -12.25
N ASP A 427 11.06 -0.52 -12.45
CA ASP A 427 11.79 0.29 -11.45
C ASP A 427 11.03 1.57 -11.04
N ASP A 428 10.27 2.17 -11.98
CA ASP A 428 9.43 3.36 -11.72
C ASP A 428 8.13 3.05 -10.94
N LEU A 429 7.80 1.77 -10.69
CA LEU A 429 6.65 1.41 -9.86
C LEU A 429 6.86 1.83 -8.39
N GLY A 430 8.11 1.86 -7.92
CA GLY A 430 8.46 2.25 -6.56
C GLY A 430 7.98 1.26 -5.49
N ILE A 431 7.85 -0.02 -5.86
CA ILE A 431 7.42 -1.11 -4.98
C ILE A 431 8.55 -2.11 -4.77
N ILE A 432 8.59 -2.77 -3.61
CA ILE A 432 9.53 -3.86 -3.34
C ILE A 432 9.26 -5.03 -4.33
N GLY A 433 10.30 -5.76 -4.72
CA GLY A 433 10.20 -6.91 -5.63
C GLY A 433 11.39 -6.97 -6.58
N PHE A 434 11.57 -8.10 -7.27
CA PHE A 434 12.66 -8.23 -8.24
C PHE A 434 12.41 -7.42 -9.54
N CYS A 435 11.21 -6.87 -9.73
CA CYS A 435 10.89 -5.89 -10.77
C CYS A 435 11.93 -4.75 -10.88
N ASN A 436 12.60 -4.39 -9.78
CA ASN A 436 13.67 -3.39 -9.71
C ASN A 436 15.06 -3.92 -10.10
N SER A 437 15.19 -5.23 -10.34
CA SER A 437 16.46 -5.94 -10.45
C SER A 437 16.67 -6.59 -11.83
N TYR A 438 15.91 -6.20 -12.85
CA TYR A 438 16.03 -6.80 -14.20
C TYR A 438 17.48 -6.77 -14.72
N LEU A 439 18.17 -5.64 -14.54
CA LEU A 439 19.54 -5.50 -15.03
C LEU A 439 20.57 -6.41 -14.35
N VAL A 440 20.26 -7.03 -13.20
CA VAL A 440 21.21 -7.93 -12.52
C VAL A 440 21.60 -9.11 -13.39
N LYS A 441 20.74 -9.53 -14.33
CA LYS A 441 20.98 -10.60 -15.30
C LYS A 441 22.20 -10.36 -16.20
N PHE A 442 22.61 -9.11 -16.37
CA PHE A 442 23.82 -8.76 -17.11
C PHE A 442 25.11 -9.01 -16.31
N THR A 443 25.06 -9.28 -15.01
CA THR A 443 26.26 -9.50 -14.18
C THR A 443 27.06 -10.70 -14.70
N GLY A 444 28.36 -10.51 -14.92
CA GLY A 444 29.22 -11.54 -15.47
C GLY A 444 28.88 -11.93 -16.91
N ALA A 445 28.33 -10.99 -17.69
CA ALA A 445 28.04 -11.21 -19.10
C ALA A 445 29.29 -11.63 -19.88
N SER A 446 29.09 -12.49 -20.86
CA SER A 446 30.14 -12.90 -21.80
C SER A 446 30.52 -11.76 -22.75
N ASP A 447 31.67 -11.91 -23.41
CA ASP A 447 32.19 -10.93 -24.37
C ASP A 447 31.23 -10.69 -25.55
N ASP A 448 30.50 -11.72 -26.00
CA ASP A 448 29.51 -11.60 -27.07
C ASP A 448 28.28 -10.78 -26.64
N ILE A 449 27.79 -10.98 -25.42
CA ILE A 449 26.69 -10.17 -24.85
C ILE A 449 27.15 -8.72 -24.69
N THR A 450 28.36 -8.52 -24.16
CA THR A 450 28.93 -7.18 -23.98
C THR A 450 29.08 -6.45 -25.33
N SER A 451 29.53 -7.16 -26.36
CA SER A 451 29.64 -6.62 -27.73
C SER A 451 28.27 -6.26 -28.31
N THR A 452 27.26 -7.12 -28.12
CA THR A 452 25.88 -6.86 -28.54
C THR A 452 25.34 -5.60 -27.85
N LEU A 453 25.53 -5.46 -26.54
CA LEU A 453 25.12 -4.24 -25.82
C LEU A 453 25.83 -2.99 -26.35
N GLN A 454 27.13 -3.08 -26.64
CA GLN A 454 27.91 -1.97 -27.19
C GLN A 454 27.38 -1.49 -28.55
N ALA A 455 27.04 -2.44 -29.43
CA ALA A 455 26.49 -2.16 -30.76
C ALA A 455 25.00 -1.74 -30.74
N PHE A 456 24.26 -2.12 -29.70
CA PHE A 456 22.84 -1.80 -29.58
C PHE A 456 22.60 -0.30 -29.35
N SER A 457 21.56 0.23 -29.99
CA SER A 457 21.08 1.60 -29.79
C SER A 457 19.56 1.63 -29.85
N SER A 458 18.96 2.64 -29.20
CA SER A 458 17.51 2.84 -29.16
C SER A 458 17.20 4.33 -29.21
N SER A 459 16.07 4.68 -29.81
CA SER A 459 15.54 6.04 -29.82
C SER A 459 14.75 6.39 -28.55
N TYR A 460 14.42 5.41 -27.70
CA TYR A 460 13.65 5.62 -26.48
C TYR A 460 14.56 6.08 -25.31
N PRO A 461 14.33 7.26 -24.71
CA PRO A 461 15.19 7.77 -23.64
C PRO A 461 15.30 6.85 -22.41
N LYS A 462 14.19 6.20 -22.02
CA LYS A 462 14.17 5.22 -20.92
C LYS A 462 15.09 4.02 -21.21
N VAL A 463 15.09 3.54 -22.47
CA VAL A 463 15.96 2.42 -22.91
C VAL A 463 17.42 2.86 -22.93
N GLN A 464 17.74 4.04 -23.44
CA GLN A 464 19.13 4.55 -23.45
C GLN A 464 19.74 4.61 -22.05
N SER A 465 18.96 5.08 -21.06
CA SER A 465 19.38 5.12 -19.65
C SER A 465 19.66 3.73 -19.09
N GLN A 466 18.77 2.77 -19.34
CA GLN A 466 18.96 1.38 -18.88
C GLN A 466 20.08 0.66 -19.63
N LEU A 467 20.26 0.93 -20.93
CA LEU A 467 21.37 0.39 -21.71
C LEU A 467 22.72 0.81 -21.15
N LYS A 468 22.86 2.08 -20.72
CA LYS A 468 24.08 2.55 -20.06
C LYS A 468 24.35 1.76 -18.77
N LYS A 469 23.35 1.62 -17.89
CA LYS A 469 23.46 0.84 -16.66
C LYS A 469 23.77 -0.63 -16.93
N ALA A 470 23.13 -1.23 -17.94
CA ALA A 470 23.36 -2.61 -18.35
C ALA A 470 24.81 -2.83 -18.81
N LYS A 471 25.38 -1.90 -19.59
CA LYS A 471 26.80 -1.92 -19.98
C LYS A 471 27.73 -1.88 -18.77
N GLU A 472 27.45 -1.03 -17.79
CA GLU A 472 28.24 -0.95 -16.55
C GLU A 472 28.15 -2.24 -15.72
N ILE A 473 26.96 -2.84 -15.62
CA ILE A 473 26.74 -4.10 -14.90
C ILE A 473 27.40 -5.29 -15.62
N ALA A 474 27.36 -5.31 -16.96
CA ALA A 474 27.97 -6.35 -17.78
C ALA A 474 29.47 -6.52 -17.53
N LEU A 475 30.16 -5.44 -17.21
CA LEU A 475 31.59 -5.43 -16.90
C LEU A 475 31.92 -5.94 -15.49
N LYS A 476 30.92 -6.14 -14.62
CA LYS A 476 31.15 -6.65 -13.26
C LYS A 476 31.46 -8.16 -13.33
N PRO A 477 32.59 -8.62 -12.75
CA PRO A 477 32.91 -10.04 -12.73
C PRO A 477 31.93 -10.80 -11.83
N LEU A 478 31.64 -12.05 -12.21
CA LEU A 478 30.92 -12.98 -11.35
C LEU A 478 31.87 -13.47 -10.27
N VAL A 479 31.72 -12.95 -9.05
CA VAL A 479 32.55 -13.31 -7.90
C VAL A 479 31.71 -14.05 -6.89
N PHE A 480 32.12 -15.26 -6.53
CA PHE A 480 31.60 -15.93 -5.35
C PHE A 480 32.03 -15.13 -4.11
N LYS A 481 31.07 -14.58 -3.38
CA LYS A 481 31.30 -13.95 -2.09
C LYS A 481 30.77 -14.88 -1.02
N GLU A 482 31.65 -15.40 -0.18
CA GLU A 482 31.23 -16.15 1.00
C GLU A 482 30.39 -15.21 1.88
N LYS A 483 29.09 -15.49 1.99
CA LYS A 483 28.21 -14.73 2.89
C LYS A 483 28.51 -15.13 4.33
N GLU A 484 28.42 -14.15 5.24
CA GLU A 484 28.59 -14.39 6.67
C GLU A 484 27.67 -15.52 7.14
N LYS A 485 28.26 -16.53 7.79
CA LYS A 485 27.52 -17.65 8.36
C LYS A 485 26.92 -17.18 9.67
N LYS A 486 25.68 -16.72 9.62
CA LYS A 486 24.94 -16.28 10.80
C LYS A 486 24.87 -17.44 11.80
N ASP A 487 25.45 -17.24 12.98
CA ASP A 487 25.36 -18.17 14.11
C ASP A 487 24.70 -17.45 15.29
N TRP A 488 23.62 -18.01 15.81
CA TRP A 488 22.98 -17.54 17.02
C TRP A 488 22.34 -18.69 17.79
N THR A 489 22.00 -18.41 19.05
CA THR A 489 21.66 -19.41 20.07
C THR A 489 20.55 -20.39 19.69
N GLY A 490 19.58 -19.97 18.87
CA GLY A 490 18.46 -20.79 18.39
C GLY A 490 18.76 -21.72 17.20
N ILE A 491 19.83 -21.48 16.43
CA ILE A 491 20.19 -22.38 15.32
C ILE A 491 21.16 -23.49 15.78
N SER A 492 21.81 -23.30 16.94
CA SER A 492 22.65 -24.31 17.57
C SER A 492 21.81 -25.46 18.15
N SER A 493 21.83 -26.63 17.52
CA SER A 493 21.12 -27.86 17.96
C SER A 493 21.67 -28.48 19.26
N LYS A 494 22.56 -27.78 19.98
CA LYS A 494 23.35 -28.33 21.09
C LYS A 494 22.72 -28.14 22.48
N LYS A 495 21.53 -27.54 22.59
CA LYS A 495 21.04 -27.04 23.89
C LYS A 495 19.99 -27.90 24.61
N VAL A 496 19.28 -28.80 23.92
CA VAL A 496 18.22 -29.61 24.55
C VAL A 496 18.68 -31.06 24.68
N ALA A 497 19.26 -31.41 25.82
CA ALA A 497 19.68 -32.78 26.12
C ALA A 497 18.48 -33.72 26.30
N ASP A 498 17.45 -33.26 27.01
CA ASP A 498 16.23 -33.99 27.33
C ASP A 498 15.03 -33.07 27.10
N PHE A 499 14.33 -33.27 25.97
CA PHE A 499 13.20 -32.43 25.58
C PHE A 499 12.03 -32.57 26.56
N GLN A 500 11.72 -33.80 26.98
CA GLN A 500 10.60 -34.07 27.89
C GLN A 500 10.79 -33.40 29.25
N LYS A 501 12.01 -33.38 29.77
CA LYS A 501 12.34 -32.69 31.02
C LYS A 501 12.14 -31.19 30.90
N GLU A 502 12.65 -30.54 29.85
CA GLU A 502 12.49 -29.09 29.67
C GLU A 502 11.02 -28.71 29.41
N PHE A 503 10.31 -29.50 28.62
CA PHE A 503 8.90 -29.30 28.36
C PHE A 503 8.04 -29.38 29.63
N LYS A 504 8.31 -30.37 30.49
CA LYS A 504 7.65 -30.48 31.81
C LYS A 504 7.91 -29.26 32.69
N LYS A 505 9.12 -28.68 32.66
CA LYS A 505 9.42 -27.45 33.41
C LYS A 505 8.58 -26.28 32.92
N ILE A 506 8.46 -26.09 31.61
CA ILE A 506 7.64 -25.01 31.01
C ILE A 506 6.18 -25.15 31.43
N LYS A 507 5.64 -26.38 31.41
CA LYS A 507 4.28 -26.69 31.85
C LYS A 507 4.02 -26.39 33.33
N LEU A 508 5.04 -26.50 34.18
CA LEU A 508 4.94 -26.22 35.62
C LEU A 508 5.16 -24.74 35.96
N ALA A 509 5.83 -23.98 35.09
CA ALA A 509 6.30 -22.62 35.39
C ALA A 509 5.34 -21.51 34.95
N ASN A 510 4.43 -21.78 34.00
CA ASN A 510 3.62 -20.74 33.37
C ASN A 510 2.12 -20.91 33.65
N ASN A 511 1.55 -19.92 34.33
CA ASN A 511 0.10 -19.76 34.48
C ASN A 511 -0.49 -18.81 33.43
N ASP A 512 0.37 -18.11 32.67
CA ASP A 512 -0.01 -17.23 31.55
C ASP A 512 0.07 -18.02 30.24
N SER A 513 -1.03 -18.04 29.47
CA SER A 513 -1.12 -18.83 28.24
C SER A 513 -0.23 -18.29 27.12
N THR A 514 -0.03 -16.98 27.02
CA THR A 514 0.80 -16.37 25.97
C THR A 514 2.27 -16.69 26.23
N LYS A 515 2.73 -16.49 27.47
CA LYS A 515 4.09 -16.83 27.87
C LYS A 515 4.37 -18.33 27.75
N TYR A 516 3.38 -19.17 28.06
CA TYR A 516 3.47 -20.61 27.88
C TYR A 516 3.70 -21.01 26.41
N GLU A 517 2.95 -20.42 25.47
CA GLU A 517 3.15 -20.63 24.04
C GLU A 517 4.55 -20.18 23.58
N GLU A 518 4.98 -18.98 23.97
CA GLU A 518 6.30 -18.44 23.64
C GLU A 518 7.45 -19.34 24.12
N ASP A 519 7.37 -19.83 25.37
CA ASP A 519 8.37 -20.74 25.93
C ASP A 519 8.40 -22.09 25.18
N ILE A 520 7.24 -22.62 24.77
CA ILE A 520 7.17 -23.82 23.93
C ILE A 520 7.81 -23.56 22.57
N VAL A 521 7.48 -22.47 21.88
CA VAL A 521 8.08 -22.12 20.58
C VAL A 521 9.60 -21.98 20.72
N SER A 522 10.06 -21.33 21.78
CA SER A 522 11.49 -21.20 22.08
C SER A 522 12.16 -22.55 22.34
N LEU A 523 11.50 -23.50 23.01
CA LEU A 523 12.01 -24.86 23.20
C LEU A 523 12.05 -25.64 21.88
N LEU A 524 10.97 -25.60 21.09
CA LEU A 524 10.87 -26.23 19.76
C LEU A 524 11.98 -25.72 18.84
N SER A 525 12.27 -24.42 18.90
CA SER A 525 13.37 -23.80 18.16
C SER A 525 14.77 -24.25 18.60
N LYS A 526 14.94 -25.15 19.58
CA LYS A 526 16.25 -25.64 20.05
C LYS A 526 16.44 -27.14 19.88
N ILE A 527 15.41 -27.85 19.40
CA ILE A 527 15.47 -29.31 19.24
C ILE A 527 16.41 -29.70 18.09
N LYS A 528 16.95 -30.92 18.17
CA LYS A 528 17.66 -31.58 17.06
C LYS A 528 16.68 -32.43 16.24
N TYR A 529 17.09 -32.83 15.03
CA TYR A 529 16.27 -33.68 14.15
C TYR A 529 15.74 -34.91 14.88
N SER A 530 16.59 -35.60 15.65
CA SER A 530 16.21 -36.81 16.39
C SER A 530 15.10 -36.62 17.43
N GLN A 531 14.77 -35.39 17.80
CA GLN A 531 13.75 -35.04 18.81
C GLN A 531 12.40 -34.64 18.19
N ILE A 532 12.28 -34.56 16.86
CA ILE A 532 11.05 -34.12 16.19
C ILE A 532 9.85 -34.97 16.62
N GLY A 533 10.03 -36.30 16.69
CA GLY A 533 8.96 -37.23 17.09
C GLY A 533 8.41 -36.94 18.49
N GLU A 534 9.31 -36.81 19.46
CA GLU A 534 8.95 -36.48 20.85
C GLU A 534 8.30 -35.09 20.97
N ALA A 535 8.81 -34.11 20.20
CA ALA A 535 8.32 -32.75 20.20
C ALA A 535 6.88 -32.66 19.65
N LEU A 536 6.60 -33.28 18.50
CA LEU A 536 5.26 -33.31 17.91
C LEU A 536 4.25 -33.98 18.86
N GLN A 537 4.61 -35.11 19.46
CA GLN A 537 3.75 -35.80 20.42
C GLN A 537 3.45 -34.96 21.66
N ALA A 538 4.43 -34.22 22.18
CA ALA A 538 4.26 -33.43 23.39
C ALA A 538 3.33 -32.23 23.21
N ILE A 539 3.37 -31.58 22.04
CA ILE A 539 2.59 -30.39 21.75
C ILE A 539 1.21 -30.69 21.14
N GLU A 540 0.94 -31.93 20.75
CA GLU A 540 -0.26 -32.37 20.01
C GLU A 540 -1.56 -31.75 20.54
N ASN A 541 -1.81 -31.90 21.85
CA ASN A 541 -3.04 -31.46 22.51
C ASN A 541 -2.93 -30.08 23.18
N ILE A 542 -1.88 -29.32 22.88
CA ILE A 542 -1.72 -27.96 23.41
C ILE A 542 -2.39 -26.97 22.46
N PRO A 543 -3.35 -26.16 22.96
CA PRO A 543 -3.93 -25.09 22.17
C PRO A 543 -2.90 -23.97 21.99
N PHE A 544 -2.81 -23.45 20.77
CA PHE A 544 -2.06 -22.25 20.46
C PHE A 544 -3.03 -21.17 19.97
N LYS A 545 -2.77 -19.91 20.31
CA LYS A 545 -3.52 -18.77 19.76
C LYS A 545 -3.45 -18.75 18.24
N TYR A 546 -2.29 -19.10 17.69
CA TYR A 546 -2.06 -19.20 16.25
C TYR A 546 -1.46 -20.56 15.87
N GLU A 547 -2.25 -21.38 15.16
CA GLU A 547 -1.85 -22.72 14.73
C GLU A 547 -0.55 -22.74 13.89
N TYR A 548 -0.30 -21.71 13.08
CA TYR A 548 0.92 -21.64 12.27
C TYR A 548 2.19 -21.58 13.13
N SER A 549 2.12 -20.99 14.33
CA SER A 549 3.27 -20.87 15.23
C SER A 549 3.67 -22.23 15.81
N LYS A 550 2.68 -23.07 16.15
CA LYS A 550 2.85 -24.39 16.78
C LYS A 550 3.76 -25.33 16.00
N TYR A 551 3.59 -25.37 14.68
CA TYR A 551 4.33 -26.27 13.79
C TYR A 551 5.34 -25.55 12.89
N SER A 552 5.59 -24.26 13.13
CA SER A 552 6.48 -23.43 12.31
C SER A 552 7.91 -24.01 12.19
N PHE A 553 8.42 -24.70 13.22
CA PHE A 553 9.73 -25.33 13.23
C PHE A 553 9.89 -26.43 12.17
N MET A 554 8.81 -27.14 11.81
CA MET A 554 8.86 -28.17 10.76
C MET A 554 9.27 -27.57 9.41
N ASN A 555 8.73 -26.40 9.11
CA ASN A 555 9.05 -25.64 7.90
C ASN A 555 10.39 -24.90 8.06
N ARG A 556 10.49 -23.99 9.04
CA ARG A 556 11.59 -23.01 9.16
C ARG A 556 12.93 -23.60 9.57
N ASP A 557 12.92 -24.66 10.37
CA ASP A 557 14.16 -25.20 10.94
C ASP A 557 14.63 -26.42 10.15
N PHE A 558 13.69 -27.31 9.81
CA PHE A 558 13.97 -28.62 9.22
C PHE A 558 13.65 -28.73 7.73
N GLY A 559 12.93 -27.77 7.12
CA GLY A 559 12.72 -27.74 5.66
C GLY A 559 11.56 -28.56 5.14
N PHE A 560 10.64 -29.02 5.99
CA PHE A 560 9.43 -29.73 5.56
C PHE A 560 8.29 -28.79 5.14
N SER A 561 8.61 -27.73 4.38
CA SER A 561 7.71 -26.64 4.01
C SER A 561 6.58 -27.03 3.04
N TYR A 562 6.78 -28.12 2.29
CA TYR A 562 5.90 -28.57 1.21
C TYR A 562 5.04 -29.79 1.58
N ILE A 563 5.15 -30.27 2.82
CA ILE A 563 4.16 -31.19 3.38
C ILE A 563 2.88 -30.39 3.59
N LYS A 564 1.72 -31.00 3.34
CA LYS A 564 0.41 -30.39 3.66
C LYS A 564 0.38 -29.96 5.13
N SER A 565 -0.49 -29.01 5.46
CA SER A 565 -0.55 -28.37 6.77
C SER A 565 -0.33 -29.35 7.92
N PHE A 566 0.73 -29.11 8.71
CA PHE A 566 1.01 -29.85 9.94
C PHE A 566 -0.06 -29.62 11.01
N SER A 567 -1.00 -28.70 10.82
CA SER A 567 -2.20 -28.59 11.67
C SER A 567 -3.20 -29.74 11.46
N ASP A 568 -3.13 -30.45 10.33
CA ASP A 568 -3.93 -31.67 10.10
C ASP A 568 -3.25 -32.88 10.75
N GLN A 569 -3.97 -33.53 11.66
CA GLN A 569 -3.51 -34.71 12.40
C GLN A 569 -3.09 -35.85 11.47
N LYS A 570 -3.79 -36.07 10.36
CA LYS A 570 -3.47 -37.15 9.42
C LYS A 570 -2.08 -36.95 8.80
N ASN A 571 -1.73 -35.71 8.46
CA ASN A 571 -0.41 -35.39 7.92
C ASN A 571 0.68 -35.60 8.96
N ARG A 572 0.42 -35.29 10.25
CA ARG A 572 1.36 -35.54 11.35
C ARG A 572 1.58 -37.03 11.58
N GLU A 573 0.51 -37.82 11.62
CA GLU A 573 0.59 -39.28 11.80
C GLU A 573 1.35 -39.95 10.65
N GLU A 574 1.06 -39.56 9.40
CA GLU A 574 1.79 -40.03 8.23
C GLU A 574 3.28 -39.65 8.31
N PHE A 575 3.57 -38.40 8.69
CA PHE A 575 4.94 -37.94 8.89
C PHE A 575 5.67 -38.74 9.96
N LEU A 576 5.07 -38.93 11.14
CA LEU A 576 5.67 -39.68 12.23
C LEU A 576 5.94 -41.14 11.85
N LYS A 577 5.02 -41.77 11.11
CA LYS A 577 5.21 -43.11 10.57
C LYS A 577 6.42 -43.17 9.62
N LYS A 578 6.55 -42.22 8.71
CA LYS A 578 7.71 -42.18 7.79
C LYS A 578 8.99 -41.81 8.50
N TYR A 579 8.93 -40.93 9.48
CA TYR A 579 10.06 -40.49 10.29
C TYR A 579 10.67 -41.63 11.11
N THR A 580 9.88 -42.61 11.56
CA THR A 580 10.39 -43.81 12.25
C THR A 580 10.89 -44.88 11.29
N GLU A 581 10.29 -45.00 10.10
CA GLU A 581 10.66 -45.98 9.07
C GLU A 581 11.93 -45.62 8.29
N LEU A 582 12.23 -44.33 8.12
CA LEU A 582 13.24 -43.82 7.19
C LEU A 582 14.39 -43.10 7.91
N THR A 583 15.60 -43.21 7.38
CA THR A 583 16.73 -42.34 7.77
C THR A 583 16.46 -40.88 7.40
N GLU A 584 17.17 -39.91 7.98
CA GLU A 584 17.00 -38.47 7.70
C GLU A 584 17.09 -38.17 6.18
N ILE A 585 18.08 -38.73 5.50
CA ILE A 585 18.26 -38.53 4.05
C ILE A 585 17.13 -39.16 3.23
N GLN A 586 16.66 -40.35 3.63
CA GLN A 586 15.55 -41.04 2.97
C GLN A 586 14.23 -40.29 3.18
N LEU A 587 14.01 -39.71 4.37
CA LEU A 587 12.81 -38.94 4.68
C LEU A 587 12.74 -37.65 3.84
N HIS A 588 13.82 -36.87 3.80
CA HIS A 588 13.90 -35.69 2.94
C HIS A 588 13.70 -36.05 1.46
N THR A 589 14.37 -37.12 1.01
CA THR A 589 14.23 -37.64 -0.36
C THR A 589 12.79 -38.04 -0.68
N HIS A 590 12.13 -38.76 0.23
CA HIS A 590 10.75 -39.22 0.07
C HIS A 590 9.80 -38.03 -0.13
N TYR A 591 9.87 -37.06 0.77
CA TYR A 591 8.97 -35.90 0.72
C TYR A 591 9.30 -34.98 -0.46
N ALA A 592 10.57 -34.77 -0.82
CA ALA A 592 10.93 -33.98 -2.00
C ALA A 592 10.38 -34.60 -3.29
N LYS A 593 10.43 -35.94 -3.42
CA LYS A 593 9.80 -36.67 -4.53
C LYS A 593 8.28 -36.56 -4.50
N GLN A 594 7.65 -36.71 -3.33
CA GLN A 594 6.20 -36.59 -3.17
C GLN A 594 5.71 -35.20 -3.60
N ALA A 595 6.49 -34.15 -3.28
CA ALA A 595 6.25 -32.77 -3.66
C ALA A 595 6.46 -32.47 -5.16
N GLY A 596 7.01 -33.43 -5.92
CA GLY A 596 7.27 -33.27 -7.36
C GLY A 596 8.53 -32.48 -7.70
N ILE A 597 9.50 -32.40 -6.79
CA ILE A 597 10.79 -31.75 -7.07
C ILE A 597 11.65 -32.71 -7.91
N ASP A 598 12.10 -32.25 -9.08
CA ASP A 598 12.94 -33.04 -9.99
C ASP A 598 14.43 -32.80 -9.74
N PHE A 599 15.03 -33.61 -8.86
CA PHE A 599 16.45 -33.53 -8.47
C PHE A 599 17.23 -34.82 -8.71
N MET A 600 16.60 -35.79 -9.41
CA MET A 600 17.18 -37.10 -9.67
C MET A 600 17.23 -37.41 -11.17
N THR A 601 18.14 -38.32 -11.51
CA THR A 601 18.19 -38.98 -12.81
C THR A 601 17.10 -40.05 -12.93
N SER A 602 16.88 -40.57 -14.14
CA SER A 602 15.99 -41.72 -14.39
C SER A 602 16.35 -42.97 -13.57
N ASN A 603 17.61 -43.08 -13.14
CA ASN A 603 18.12 -44.21 -12.36
C ASN A 603 18.02 -43.98 -10.83
N ASN A 604 17.25 -42.99 -10.38
CA ASN A 604 17.09 -42.62 -8.96
C ASN A 604 18.39 -42.22 -8.23
N VAL A 605 19.40 -41.75 -8.97
CA VAL A 605 20.62 -41.12 -8.42
C VAL A 605 20.48 -39.60 -8.50
N LEU A 606 21.09 -38.87 -7.55
CA LEU A 606 21.11 -37.40 -7.55
C LEU A 606 21.62 -36.85 -8.89
N ASP A 607 20.91 -35.86 -9.42
CA ASP A 607 21.29 -35.13 -10.62
C ASP A 607 21.79 -33.74 -10.20
N TYR A 608 23.11 -33.57 -10.13
CA TYR A 608 23.71 -32.33 -9.62
C TYR A 608 23.46 -31.12 -10.51
N ASP A 609 23.24 -31.31 -11.81
CA ASP A 609 22.87 -30.23 -12.72
C ASP A 609 21.44 -29.73 -12.42
N LYS A 610 20.49 -30.66 -12.20
CA LYS A 610 19.13 -30.27 -11.76
C LYS A 610 19.13 -29.63 -10.37
N ILE A 611 19.92 -30.18 -9.45
CA ILE A 611 20.09 -29.62 -8.11
C ILE A 611 20.64 -28.20 -8.18
N TYR A 612 21.66 -27.96 -9.00
CA TYR A 612 22.21 -26.63 -9.18
C TYR A 612 21.15 -25.63 -9.66
N ASP A 613 20.30 -26.02 -10.62
CA ASP A 613 19.20 -25.18 -11.10
C ASP A 613 18.15 -24.92 -9.99
N ILE A 614 17.84 -25.92 -9.15
CA ILE A 614 16.97 -25.74 -7.97
C ILE A 614 17.58 -24.74 -6.98
N LEU A 615 18.86 -24.88 -6.64
CA LEU A 615 19.55 -23.98 -5.72
C LEU A 615 19.59 -22.54 -6.24
N LYS A 616 19.69 -22.38 -7.57
CA LYS A 616 19.73 -21.08 -8.24
C LYS A 616 18.37 -20.38 -8.28
N PHE A 617 17.28 -21.10 -8.55
CA PHE A 617 16.00 -20.50 -8.91
C PHE A 617 14.85 -20.73 -7.93
N ASN A 618 14.92 -21.73 -7.05
CA ASN A 618 13.83 -22.05 -6.13
C ASN A 618 13.92 -21.29 -4.78
N ILE A 619 14.79 -20.29 -4.67
CA ILE A 619 14.80 -19.32 -3.55
C ILE A 619 14.49 -17.96 -4.13
N ASN A 620 13.22 -17.74 -4.46
CA ASN A 620 12.83 -16.61 -5.28
C ASN A 620 12.18 -15.48 -4.48
N ASN A 621 12.37 -14.27 -4.98
CA ASN A 621 11.64 -13.08 -4.55
C ASN A 621 10.30 -13.02 -5.30
N ALA A 622 9.35 -12.27 -4.74
CA ALA A 622 8.17 -11.84 -5.48
C ALA A 622 8.56 -10.95 -6.66
N PHE A 623 7.76 -10.98 -7.74
CA PHE A 623 7.93 -10.08 -8.88
C PHE A 623 7.71 -8.63 -8.48
N VAL A 624 6.54 -8.35 -7.93
CA VAL A 624 6.13 -7.07 -7.35
C VAL A 624 5.49 -7.29 -5.99
N GLY A 625 5.70 -6.37 -5.07
CA GLY A 625 5.22 -6.47 -3.69
C GLY A 625 5.87 -7.59 -2.89
N GLY A 626 5.04 -8.35 -2.17
CA GLY A 626 5.47 -9.51 -1.38
C GLY A 626 6.17 -9.19 -0.05
N GLY A 627 6.15 -7.92 0.39
CA GLY A 627 6.65 -7.51 1.71
C GLY A 627 8.15 -7.70 1.94
N GLY A 628 8.93 -7.90 0.87
CA GLY A 628 10.36 -8.16 0.95
C GLY A 628 10.75 -9.56 1.46
N SER A 629 9.80 -10.49 1.60
CA SER A 629 10.13 -11.87 1.95
C SER A 629 10.58 -12.71 0.76
N THR A 630 11.27 -13.80 1.05
CA THR A 630 11.69 -14.80 0.07
C THR A 630 10.84 -16.07 0.22
N LYS A 631 10.55 -16.76 -0.88
CA LYS A 631 9.90 -18.07 -0.84
C LYS A 631 10.92 -19.17 -1.13
N ASP A 632 11.03 -20.13 -0.22
CA ASP A 632 11.77 -21.36 -0.44
C ASP A 632 10.85 -22.39 -1.11
N ASN A 633 11.06 -22.62 -2.40
CA ASN A 633 10.34 -23.59 -3.22
C ASN A 633 11.04 -24.97 -3.19
N GLY A 634 11.35 -25.46 -1.99
CA GLY A 634 11.95 -26.77 -1.75
C GLY A 634 13.48 -26.81 -1.84
N ALA A 635 14.13 -25.66 -2.02
CA ALA A 635 15.59 -25.55 -2.11
C ALA A 635 16.27 -26.00 -0.80
N TYR A 636 15.71 -25.64 0.36
CA TYR A 636 16.32 -26.03 1.63
C TYR A 636 16.29 -27.55 1.87
N SER A 637 15.26 -28.27 1.41
CA SER A 637 15.27 -29.73 1.48
C SER A 637 16.30 -30.37 0.57
N ILE A 638 16.55 -29.79 -0.60
CA ILE A 638 17.64 -30.23 -1.46
C ILE A 638 19.00 -29.98 -0.80
N ILE A 639 19.18 -28.83 -0.15
CA ILE A 639 20.37 -28.55 0.67
C ILE A 639 20.55 -29.61 1.75
N LYS A 640 19.48 -29.99 2.46
CA LYS A 640 19.53 -31.05 3.49
C LYS A 640 19.97 -32.40 2.91
N ILE A 641 19.51 -32.76 1.72
CA ILE A 641 19.95 -33.97 1.02
C ILE A 641 21.45 -33.89 0.68
N LEU A 642 21.94 -32.76 0.18
CA LEU A 642 23.37 -32.55 -0.09
C LEU A 642 24.22 -32.69 1.17
N GLU A 643 23.77 -32.09 2.28
CA GLU A 643 24.49 -32.13 3.55
C GLU A 643 24.68 -33.52 4.11
N LEU A 644 23.62 -34.33 4.00
CA LEU A 644 23.64 -35.72 4.46
C LEU A 644 24.43 -36.61 3.50
N THR A 645 24.38 -36.31 2.20
CA THR A 645 25.12 -37.06 1.16
C THR A 645 26.63 -36.85 1.31
N PHE A 646 27.08 -35.61 1.48
CA PHE A 646 28.50 -35.26 1.60
C PHE A 646 29.00 -35.19 3.04
N THR A 647 28.13 -35.44 4.03
CA THR A 647 28.45 -35.39 5.47
C THR A 647 29.08 -34.06 5.93
N THR A 648 28.74 -32.96 5.27
CA THR A 648 29.24 -31.61 5.56
C THR A 648 28.12 -30.59 5.44
N ARG A 649 28.21 -29.47 6.17
CA ARG A 649 27.30 -28.32 6.03
C ARG A 649 27.99 -27.08 5.51
N LEU A 650 29.22 -27.21 5.01
CA LEU A 650 30.04 -26.06 4.57
C LEU A 650 30.22 -25.00 5.68
N GLY A 651 30.15 -25.42 6.95
CA GLY A 651 30.21 -24.54 8.12
C GLY A 651 28.87 -23.91 8.55
N TYR A 652 27.76 -24.19 7.85
CA TYR A 652 26.43 -23.73 8.28
C TYR A 652 25.90 -24.53 9.49
N PRO A 653 25.01 -23.92 10.30
CA PRO A 653 24.32 -24.62 11.38
C PRO A 653 23.45 -25.81 10.91
N HIS A 654 23.04 -26.65 11.86
CA HIS A 654 22.21 -27.83 11.58
C HIS A 654 20.82 -27.51 11.02
N LYS A 655 20.32 -26.30 11.28
CA LYS A 655 18.96 -25.83 10.93
C LYS A 655 19.07 -24.57 10.09
N LEU A 656 18.00 -24.20 9.38
CA LEU A 656 18.00 -22.99 8.56
C LEU A 656 17.76 -21.75 9.40
N CYS A 657 16.80 -21.82 10.31
CA CYS A 657 16.39 -20.72 11.18
C CYS A 657 16.26 -21.17 12.63
N SER A 658 15.80 -20.23 13.46
CA SER A 658 15.17 -20.47 14.74
C SER A 658 13.71 -20.06 14.63
N SER A 659 12.79 -20.99 14.80
CA SER A 659 11.34 -20.73 14.79
C SER A 659 10.84 -19.81 15.92
N ASP A 660 11.72 -19.32 16.79
CA ASP A 660 11.45 -18.45 17.94
C ASP A 660 11.17 -16.99 17.50
N ASN A 661 10.10 -16.80 16.72
CA ASN A 661 9.64 -15.50 16.22
C ASN A 661 10.70 -14.67 15.45
N MET A 662 11.77 -15.30 14.96
CA MET A 662 12.74 -14.64 14.11
C MET A 662 12.24 -14.59 12.66
N TYR A 663 12.24 -13.38 12.10
CA TYR A 663 11.96 -13.12 10.69
C TYR A 663 13.28 -13.02 9.90
N GLY A 664 13.26 -13.40 8.62
CA GLY A 664 14.39 -13.14 7.69
C GLY A 664 15.48 -14.21 7.64
N CYS A 665 15.18 -15.47 7.96
CA CYS A 665 16.06 -16.59 7.62
C CYS A 665 15.72 -17.11 6.22
N ASP A 666 16.65 -16.96 5.28
CA ASP A 666 16.55 -17.54 3.95
C ASP A 666 17.70 -18.51 3.68
N SER A 667 17.51 -19.41 2.71
CA SER A 667 18.48 -20.43 2.33
C SER A 667 19.48 -19.97 1.27
N ARG A 668 19.48 -18.69 0.85
CA ARG A 668 20.22 -18.20 -0.33
C ARG A 668 21.72 -18.29 -0.15
N GLY A 669 22.24 -17.86 1.01
CA GLY A 669 23.68 -17.97 1.29
C GLY A 669 24.16 -19.42 1.23
N ARG A 670 23.39 -20.33 1.85
CA ARG A 670 23.68 -21.77 1.89
C ARG A 670 23.56 -22.41 0.51
N ALA A 671 22.56 -22.03 -0.29
CA ALA A 671 22.42 -22.47 -1.67
C ALA A 671 23.60 -22.02 -2.53
N THR A 672 24.05 -20.77 -2.37
CA THR A 672 25.22 -20.23 -3.09
C THR A 672 26.49 -20.99 -2.75
N ALA A 673 26.72 -21.30 -1.47
CA ALA A 673 27.85 -22.12 -1.05
C ALA A 673 27.79 -23.55 -1.63
N TRP A 674 26.60 -24.15 -1.69
CA TRP A 674 26.42 -25.46 -2.31
C TRP A 674 26.62 -25.44 -3.83
N MET A 675 26.13 -24.42 -4.54
CA MET A 675 26.41 -24.24 -5.97
C MET A 675 27.92 -24.18 -6.23
N HIS A 676 28.65 -23.38 -5.45
CA HIS A 676 30.11 -23.29 -5.54
C HIS A 676 30.82 -24.60 -5.20
N TYR A 677 30.34 -25.33 -4.18
CA TYR A 677 30.87 -26.65 -3.83
C TYR A 677 30.71 -27.66 -4.98
N LEU A 678 29.53 -27.71 -5.61
CA LEU A 678 29.27 -28.61 -6.74
C LEU A 678 30.18 -28.29 -7.94
N GLU A 679 30.39 -27.00 -8.22
CA GLU A 679 31.28 -26.55 -9.30
C GLU A 679 32.75 -26.88 -9.04
N THR A 680 33.28 -26.48 -7.87
CA THR A 680 34.70 -26.66 -7.52
C THR A 680 35.12 -28.12 -7.33
N ASN A 681 34.18 -29.00 -7.00
CA ASN A 681 34.43 -30.44 -6.89
C ASN A 681 34.15 -31.20 -8.21
N GLY A 682 33.85 -30.51 -9.30
CA GLY A 682 33.65 -31.13 -10.62
C GLY A 682 32.45 -32.09 -10.68
N LEU A 683 31.39 -31.82 -9.91
CA LEU A 683 30.20 -32.67 -9.83
C LEU A 683 29.15 -32.37 -10.91
N LEU A 684 29.27 -31.21 -11.57
CA LEU A 684 28.35 -30.76 -12.62
C LEU A 684 28.76 -31.34 -13.98
N LYS A 685 27.80 -31.80 -14.78
CA LYS A 685 28.07 -32.31 -16.14
C LYS A 685 28.05 -31.19 -17.17
N LYS A 686 27.26 -30.14 -16.95
CA LYS A 686 27.16 -28.98 -17.84
C LYS A 686 27.79 -27.74 -17.21
N LYS A 687 28.32 -26.86 -18.07
CA LYS A 687 28.72 -25.51 -17.64
C LYS A 687 27.45 -24.66 -17.56
N HIS A 688 27.03 -24.29 -16.35
CA HIS A 688 25.83 -23.48 -16.11
C HIS A 688 26.06 -22.01 -16.49
N LYS A 689 26.14 -21.74 -17.80
CA LYS A 689 26.43 -20.41 -18.38
C LYS A 689 25.26 -19.43 -18.36
N ASP A 690 24.09 -19.85 -17.89
CA ASP A 690 22.91 -19.00 -17.82
C ASP A 690 23.16 -17.80 -16.88
N PRO A 691 22.56 -16.63 -17.14
CA PRO A 691 22.76 -15.43 -16.31
C PRO A 691 22.38 -15.68 -14.85
N VAL A 692 22.89 -14.85 -13.93
CA VAL A 692 22.59 -14.94 -12.49
C VAL A 692 21.07 -14.87 -12.21
N SER A 693 20.60 -15.42 -11.09
CA SER A 693 19.20 -15.28 -10.66
C SER A 693 18.86 -13.80 -10.40
N PHE A 694 17.59 -13.41 -10.54
CA PHE A 694 17.15 -12.08 -10.07
C PHE A 694 17.35 -11.87 -8.57
N ALA A 695 17.50 -12.95 -7.81
CA ALA A 695 17.79 -12.96 -6.39
C ALA A 695 19.31 -12.96 -6.07
N TYR A 696 20.18 -12.68 -7.05
CA TYR A 696 21.64 -12.76 -6.88
C TYR A 696 22.21 -11.86 -5.77
N GLU A 697 21.68 -10.64 -5.64
CA GLU A 697 22.14 -9.67 -4.64
C GLU A 697 21.67 -10.01 -3.21
#